data_AF-A0A9P7H7L6-F1
#
_entry.id   AF-A0A9P7H7L6-F1
#
_cell.length_a   1.000
_cell.length_b   1.000
_cell.length_c   1.000
_cell.angle_alpha   90.00
_cell.angle_beta   90.00
_cell.angle_gamma   90.00
#
_symmetry.space_group_name_H-M   'P 1'
#
loop_
_entity.id
_entity.type
_entity.pdbx_description
1 polymer ?
#
loop_
_entity_poly.entity_id
_entity_poly.type
_entity_poly.pdbx_seq_one_letter_code
_entity_poly.pdbx_strand_id
1 'polypeptide(L)'
;MLASVPSRVINVGIIGCGEVSQVVHIPTLASMSSWFHITYLCDVSAESLRYCAGKLNGDVQTTSDAAELCSSNRVDAVIIASSDEYHTSHCILALQHNKPVLVEKPLALTMRDAMAIGEAEEASEGKVMVGYMRRYAAPFEDAVREIGGMDKILYARVRDIIGPNSYFVGQSGTFPQRFNDFSDTDIQDKDQRAEEMVHTALHEECGIAVTPESTRMWRLLGSLGSHDLSVMREALGMPQKVIGTSLGYPFWNVLFKYESFTVSYESGLDNVPRFDAHLEVYSSNKTVRVQYDTPYVKGLPVTMHVAENTDGAYKESTIRKSYEDPYTQEMKAFWEMAAEGKAAKTTVQDAMQDLELFAMAMRYEFLSKYKSFSIMILLCIYALYIAYADYLLSLQAVRAQATKVLEAARRGSLNHFDYEENRMKEVADYVSKVIDRDFGPDKYDTIPPHGRWQHFEVGGTPRVDSLLKEWSNESGVDQTEITRRLVDLFFVSVLLDAGAGDVWRFNESGTGQSVVRSEGIAVASLHMFKTGAFSSDSSLKSKVDGQGLIQLKESDFNTHFQVSAENPMVGVSSRVQLLQAVGSSLLKLPAVFGDSGRPGNLVDYLTKKASGSKTLDYAQLWSSLQDLLIPSWPGNRTVFEGQPIGDAWPLKVLDDIADEQGDKEPKNRIQPFHKLTQWLAYSLSVIFERQLGYSWENMQLGTGLPEYRNGGLFVDLGVLKLKPADLEAGKENSGQELPQFDASDDVVVEWRALTVALLDDLHQVLLDQYKPRRVTLSLLQMLEAGTWKSGRELAAELRPDTKCSPILVISDGTLY
;
A
#
# COMPACT_ATOMS: atom_id res chain seq x y z
N MET A 1 38.19 12.58 -32.64
CA MET A 1 38.60 13.17 -31.34
C MET A 1 38.90 12.01 -30.40
N LEU A 2 40.03 12.04 -29.69
CA LEU A 2 40.26 11.10 -28.58
C LEU A 2 39.13 11.30 -27.56
N ALA A 3 38.53 10.23 -27.05
CA ALA A 3 37.47 10.33 -26.05
C ALA A 3 37.97 11.17 -24.86
N SER A 4 37.17 12.12 -24.39
CA SER A 4 37.53 12.95 -23.25
C SER A 4 37.70 12.07 -22.02
N VAL A 5 38.87 12.15 -21.38
CA VAL A 5 39.11 11.53 -20.08
C VAL A 5 38.14 12.17 -19.08
N PRO A 6 37.40 11.39 -18.27
CA PRO A 6 36.45 11.92 -17.29
C PRO A 6 37.15 12.79 -16.23
N SER A 7 36.39 13.71 -15.64
CA SER A 7 36.90 14.70 -14.68
C SER A 7 37.27 14.11 -13.30
N ARG A 8 36.73 12.93 -12.97
CA ARG A 8 36.88 12.25 -11.68
C ARG A 8 36.87 10.73 -11.89
N VAL A 9 37.74 10.03 -11.15
CA VAL A 9 37.69 8.56 -11.01
C VAL A 9 36.76 8.21 -9.85
N ILE A 10 35.81 7.31 -10.06
CA ILE A 10 34.88 6.81 -9.04
C ILE A 10 35.45 5.56 -8.39
N ASN A 11 35.56 5.56 -7.05
CA ASN A 11 35.94 4.37 -6.30
C ASN A 11 34.72 3.47 -6.10
N VAL A 12 34.81 2.23 -6.56
CA VAL A 12 33.68 1.29 -6.59
C VAL A 12 33.89 0.17 -5.59
N GLY A 13 32.84 -0.10 -4.81
CA GLY A 13 32.69 -1.33 -4.05
C GLY A 13 31.81 -2.32 -4.82
N ILE A 14 32.20 -3.60 -4.88
CA ILE A 14 31.40 -4.65 -5.53
C ILE A 14 30.91 -5.64 -4.47
N ILE A 15 29.60 -5.84 -4.37
CA ILE A 15 28.97 -6.87 -3.55
C ILE A 15 28.57 -8.03 -4.47
N GLY A 16 29.17 -9.20 -4.26
CA GLY A 16 29.05 -10.37 -5.12
C GLY A 16 30.25 -10.53 -6.05
N CYS A 17 31.04 -11.58 -5.83
CA CYS A 17 32.24 -11.97 -6.58
C CYS A 17 32.01 -13.22 -7.46
N GLY A 18 30.76 -13.43 -7.87
CA GLY A 18 30.34 -14.53 -8.73
C GLY A 18 30.76 -14.41 -10.21
N GLU A 19 30.20 -15.26 -11.06
CA GLU A 19 30.58 -15.39 -12.47
C GLU A 19 30.47 -14.06 -13.24
N VAL A 20 29.37 -13.29 -13.06
CA VAL A 20 29.19 -11.99 -13.75
C VAL A 20 30.24 -10.97 -13.32
N SER A 21 30.58 -10.88 -12.03
CA SER A 21 31.65 -9.99 -11.56
C SER A 21 33.00 -10.39 -12.12
N GLN A 22 33.33 -11.67 -12.13
CA GLN A 22 34.62 -12.18 -12.62
C GLN A 22 34.80 -12.04 -14.14
N VAL A 23 33.72 -12.20 -14.91
CA VAL A 23 33.77 -12.21 -16.38
C VAL A 23 33.47 -10.81 -16.97
N VAL A 24 32.61 -10.04 -16.33
CA VAL A 24 32.09 -8.78 -16.86
C VAL A 24 32.55 -7.58 -16.05
N HIS A 25 32.08 -7.39 -14.80
CA HIS A 25 32.27 -6.12 -14.09
C HIS A 25 33.74 -5.84 -13.80
N ILE A 26 34.47 -6.78 -13.19
CA ILE A 26 35.89 -6.60 -12.84
C ILE A 26 36.74 -6.29 -14.09
N PRO A 27 36.70 -7.11 -15.18
CA PRO A 27 37.47 -6.80 -16.39
C PRO A 27 37.05 -5.49 -17.07
N THR A 28 35.78 -5.10 -16.99
CA THR A 28 35.28 -3.84 -17.57
C THR A 28 35.80 -2.63 -16.81
N LEU A 29 35.64 -2.61 -15.49
CA LEU A 29 36.17 -1.53 -14.65
C LEU A 29 37.70 -1.45 -14.74
N ALA A 30 38.41 -2.58 -14.80
CA ALA A 30 39.85 -2.60 -14.99
C ALA A 30 40.28 -1.99 -16.34
N SER A 31 39.52 -2.23 -17.40
CA SER A 31 39.75 -1.63 -18.73
C SER A 31 39.40 -0.13 -18.74
N MET A 32 38.51 0.30 -17.85
CA MET A 32 38.06 1.67 -17.66
C MET A 32 38.76 2.33 -16.46
N SER A 33 40.04 2.06 -16.22
CA SER A 33 40.80 2.53 -15.05
C SER A 33 40.96 4.06 -14.93
N SER A 34 40.68 4.80 -16.01
CA SER A 34 40.59 6.27 -15.98
C SER A 34 39.22 6.78 -15.53
N TRP A 35 38.22 5.91 -15.39
CA TRP A 35 36.84 6.21 -14.97
C TRP A 35 36.55 5.63 -13.58
N PHE A 36 37.04 4.42 -13.31
CA PHE A 36 36.73 3.66 -12.11
C PHE A 36 37.96 3.04 -11.47
N HIS A 37 37.92 2.91 -10.14
CA HIS A 37 38.88 2.11 -9.38
C HIS A 37 38.13 1.21 -8.41
N ILE A 38 38.36 -0.10 -8.46
CA ILE A 38 37.76 -1.04 -7.51
C ILE A 38 38.56 -0.95 -6.20
N THR A 39 37.92 -0.54 -5.12
CA THR A 39 38.57 -0.36 -3.80
C THR A 39 38.11 -1.35 -2.75
N TYR A 40 36.95 -1.97 -2.98
CA TYR A 40 36.32 -2.88 -2.01
C TYR A 40 35.61 -4.02 -2.72
N LEU A 41 35.76 -5.23 -2.21
CA LEU A 41 35.01 -6.41 -2.59
C LEU A 41 34.27 -6.99 -1.37
N CYS A 42 33.02 -7.39 -1.57
CA CYS A 42 32.22 -8.09 -0.58
C CYS A 42 31.68 -9.40 -1.15
N ASP A 43 31.90 -10.51 -0.47
CA ASP A 43 31.32 -11.81 -0.80
C ASP A 43 31.37 -12.72 0.44
N VAL A 44 30.42 -13.65 0.56
CA VAL A 44 30.42 -14.65 1.63
C VAL A 44 31.57 -15.65 1.48
N SER A 45 32.01 -15.90 0.25
CA SER A 45 33.12 -16.79 -0.10
C SER A 45 34.47 -16.07 0.03
N ALA A 46 35.25 -16.47 1.03
CA ALA A 46 36.61 -15.97 1.23
C ALA A 46 37.54 -16.35 0.08
N GLU A 47 37.31 -17.52 -0.55
CA GLU A 47 38.06 -17.92 -1.74
C GLU A 47 37.71 -17.07 -2.96
N SER A 48 36.43 -16.71 -3.17
CA SER A 48 36.00 -15.80 -4.23
C SER A 48 36.61 -14.41 -4.05
N LEU A 49 36.62 -13.88 -2.82
CA LEU A 49 37.28 -12.61 -2.48
C LEU A 49 38.77 -12.64 -2.83
N ARG A 50 39.49 -13.68 -2.37
CA ARG A 50 40.93 -13.83 -2.63
C ARG A 50 41.22 -13.93 -4.13
N TYR A 51 40.42 -14.70 -4.84
CA TYR A 51 40.56 -14.89 -6.28
C TYR A 51 40.31 -13.59 -7.06
N CYS A 52 39.24 -12.87 -6.75
CA CYS A 52 38.92 -11.61 -7.40
C CYS A 52 39.91 -10.50 -7.07
N ALA A 53 40.29 -10.35 -5.79
CA ALA A 53 41.30 -9.38 -5.36
C ALA A 53 42.65 -9.62 -6.06
N GLY A 54 43.04 -10.89 -6.26
CA GLY A 54 44.27 -11.25 -6.97
C GLY A 54 44.32 -10.85 -8.45
N LYS A 55 43.17 -10.50 -9.06
CA LYS A 55 43.11 -9.97 -10.43
C LYS A 55 43.23 -8.45 -10.52
N LEU A 56 43.16 -7.77 -9.38
CA LEU A 56 43.14 -6.32 -9.30
C LEU A 56 44.53 -5.78 -8.99
N ASN A 57 44.84 -4.61 -9.54
CA ASN A 57 46.04 -3.87 -9.19
C ASN A 57 45.66 -2.81 -8.16
N GLY A 58 46.32 -2.80 -6.99
CA GLY A 58 46.14 -1.77 -5.95
C GLY A 58 45.77 -2.34 -4.58
N ASP A 59 45.51 -1.44 -3.63
CA ASP A 59 45.06 -1.77 -2.27
C ASP A 59 43.53 -1.93 -2.25
N VAL A 60 43.08 -3.17 -2.44
CA VAL A 60 41.66 -3.57 -2.43
C VAL A 60 41.32 -4.18 -1.08
N GLN A 61 40.29 -3.65 -0.42
CA GLN A 61 39.76 -4.23 0.81
C GLN A 61 38.75 -5.34 0.49
N THR A 62 38.67 -6.35 1.35
CA THR A 62 37.74 -7.48 1.20
C THR A 62 36.99 -7.71 2.50
N THR A 63 35.68 -7.93 2.43
CA THR A 63 34.84 -8.24 3.59
C THR A 63 33.77 -9.27 3.22
N SER A 64 33.16 -9.91 4.21
CA SER A 64 31.92 -10.67 4.06
C SER A 64 30.68 -9.89 4.51
N ASP A 65 30.86 -8.67 5.04
CA ASP A 65 29.79 -7.81 5.54
C ASP A 65 29.53 -6.64 4.58
N ALA A 66 28.37 -6.66 3.92
CA ALA A 66 27.95 -5.60 3.02
C ALA A 66 27.85 -4.22 3.70
N ALA A 67 27.57 -4.16 5.00
CA ALA A 67 27.47 -2.90 5.75
C ALA A 67 28.82 -2.23 5.91
N GLU A 68 29.88 -3.02 6.11
CA GLU A 68 31.26 -2.52 6.17
C GLU A 68 31.67 -1.87 4.84
N LEU A 69 31.34 -2.51 3.71
CA LEU A 69 31.58 -1.96 2.38
C LEU A 69 30.78 -0.67 2.15
N CYS A 70 29.47 -0.68 2.43
CA CYS A 70 28.57 0.45 2.14
C CYS A 70 28.88 1.68 3.00
N SER A 71 29.31 1.49 4.24
CA SER A 71 29.68 2.58 5.15
C SER A 71 31.09 3.13 4.91
N SER A 72 31.90 2.48 4.08
CA SER A 72 33.29 2.86 3.85
C SER A 72 33.43 4.20 3.13
N ASN A 73 34.39 5.01 3.58
CA ASN A 73 34.81 6.23 2.87
C ASN A 73 35.70 5.94 1.66
N ARG A 74 36.09 4.68 1.43
CA ARG A 74 36.84 4.23 0.25
C ARG A 74 35.93 3.92 -0.93
N VAL A 75 34.61 3.95 -0.75
CA VAL A 75 33.61 3.58 -1.75
C VAL A 75 32.76 4.80 -2.06
N ASP A 76 32.79 5.26 -3.31
CA ASP A 76 31.96 6.34 -3.83
C ASP A 76 30.61 5.80 -4.34
N ALA A 77 30.62 4.62 -4.98
CA ALA A 77 29.43 3.97 -5.55
C ALA A 77 29.51 2.44 -5.41
N VAL A 78 28.35 1.76 -5.40
CA VAL A 78 28.25 0.32 -5.17
C VAL A 78 27.71 -0.39 -6.41
N ILE A 79 28.34 -1.50 -6.79
CA ILE A 79 27.80 -2.46 -7.76
C ILE A 79 27.33 -3.69 -6.99
N ILE A 80 26.06 -4.06 -7.16
CA ILE A 80 25.45 -5.24 -6.55
C ILE A 80 25.28 -6.31 -7.62
N ALA A 81 26.03 -7.38 -7.48
CA ALA A 81 26.06 -8.55 -8.35
C ALA A 81 26.05 -9.85 -7.51
N SER A 82 25.42 -9.79 -6.34
CA SER A 82 25.18 -10.94 -5.46
C SER A 82 24.07 -11.83 -6.02
N SER A 83 23.67 -12.88 -5.27
CA SER A 83 22.43 -13.60 -5.60
C SER A 83 21.22 -12.65 -5.53
N ASP A 84 20.22 -12.88 -6.38
CA ASP A 84 19.03 -12.02 -6.51
C ASP A 84 18.21 -11.95 -5.20
N GLU A 85 18.28 -13.00 -4.36
CA GLU A 85 17.73 -13.04 -3.00
C GLU A 85 18.21 -11.90 -2.09
N TYR A 86 19.36 -11.29 -2.39
CA TYR A 86 19.98 -10.26 -1.57
C TYR A 86 19.98 -8.87 -2.20
N HIS A 87 19.52 -8.73 -3.45
CA HIS A 87 19.53 -7.44 -4.15
C HIS A 87 18.82 -6.35 -3.36
N THR A 88 17.62 -6.64 -2.85
CA THR A 88 16.81 -5.71 -2.05
C THR A 88 17.55 -5.21 -0.82
N SER A 89 18.06 -6.13 0.00
CA SER A 89 18.77 -5.78 1.24
C SER A 89 20.05 -5.01 0.97
N HIS A 90 20.82 -5.39 -0.07
CA HIS A 90 22.06 -4.71 -0.42
C HIS A 90 21.79 -3.32 -1.03
N CYS A 91 20.74 -3.16 -1.85
CA CYS A 91 20.35 -1.86 -2.40
C CYS A 91 19.99 -0.89 -1.29
N ILE A 92 19.07 -1.30 -0.40
CA ILE A 92 18.61 -0.47 0.71
C ILE A 92 19.80 -0.07 1.60
N LEU A 93 20.69 -1.01 1.91
CA LEU A 93 21.87 -0.73 2.73
C LEU A 93 22.83 0.29 2.08
N ALA A 94 23.07 0.17 0.78
CA ALA A 94 23.90 1.15 0.05
C ALA A 94 23.24 2.54 0.02
N LEU A 95 21.92 2.60 -0.19
CA LEU A 95 21.13 3.84 -0.21
C LEU A 95 21.07 4.52 1.17
N GLN A 96 20.99 3.75 2.26
CA GLN A 96 21.09 4.28 3.63
C GLN A 96 22.42 5.01 3.89
N HIS A 97 23.46 4.69 3.13
CA HIS A 97 24.76 5.35 3.15
C HIS A 97 24.96 6.36 1.99
N ASN A 98 23.87 6.77 1.33
CA ASN A 98 23.85 7.72 0.22
C ASN A 98 24.76 7.34 -0.95
N LYS A 99 24.93 6.03 -1.21
CA LYS A 99 25.76 5.54 -2.32
C LYS A 99 24.92 5.39 -3.57
N PRO A 100 25.36 5.91 -4.74
CA PRO A 100 24.81 5.50 -6.02
C PRO A 100 25.00 3.98 -6.21
N VAL A 101 23.96 3.32 -6.71
CA VAL A 101 23.89 1.86 -6.85
C VAL A 101 23.71 1.50 -8.32
N LEU A 102 24.53 0.59 -8.82
CA LEU A 102 24.18 -0.23 -9.98
C LEU A 102 23.89 -1.65 -9.49
N VAL A 103 22.74 -2.19 -9.84
CA VAL A 103 22.30 -3.53 -9.40
C VAL A 103 22.00 -4.40 -10.60
N GLU A 104 22.59 -5.58 -10.63
CA GLU A 104 22.34 -6.58 -11.67
C GLU A 104 20.88 -7.00 -11.70
N LYS A 105 20.41 -7.41 -12.88
CA LYS A 105 19.02 -7.83 -13.03
C LYS A 105 18.78 -9.27 -12.54
N PRO A 106 17.57 -9.58 -12.06
CA PRO A 106 16.46 -8.66 -11.82
C PRO A 106 16.72 -7.79 -10.58
N LEU A 107 16.25 -6.54 -10.57
CA LEU A 107 16.33 -5.67 -9.38
C LEU A 107 15.73 -6.34 -8.15
N ALA A 108 14.53 -6.90 -8.33
CA ALA A 108 13.77 -7.67 -7.38
C ALA A 108 12.87 -8.65 -8.15
N LEU A 109 12.33 -9.66 -7.46
CA LEU A 109 11.35 -10.59 -8.02
C LEU A 109 9.95 -10.41 -7.44
N THR A 110 9.72 -9.42 -6.58
CA THR A 110 8.41 -9.05 -6.04
C THR A 110 8.19 -7.54 -6.20
N MET A 111 6.93 -7.14 -6.38
CA MET A 111 6.57 -5.71 -6.41
C MET A 111 6.83 -5.06 -5.05
N ARG A 112 6.52 -5.77 -3.96
CA ARG A 112 6.80 -5.36 -2.58
C ARG A 112 8.26 -4.92 -2.41
N ASP A 113 9.21 -5.75 -2.83
CA ASP A 113 10.62 -5.46 -2.63
C ASP A 113 11.14 -4.38 -3.57
N ALA A 114 10.62 -4.31 -4.82
CA ALA A 114 10.93 -3.21 -5.73
C ALA A 114 10.46 -1.86 -5.17
N MET A 115 9.26 -1.82 -4.57
CA MET A 115 8.73 -0.61 -3.90
C MET A 115 9.59 -0.20 -2.71
N ALA A 116 10.02 -1.16 -1.88
CA ALA A 116 10.91 -0.87 -0.76
C ALA A 116 12.25 -0.26 -1.19
N ILE A 117 12.80 -0.70 -2.33
CA ILE A 117 14.01 -0.08 -2.91
C ILE A 117 13.70 1.34 -3.40
N GLY A 118 12.54 1.57 -4.04
CA GLY A 118 12.11 2.89 -4.49
C GLY A 118 11.95 3.88 -3.32
N GLU A 119 11.31 3.45 -2.23
CA GLU A 119 11.18 4.26 -1.01
C GLU A 119 12.55 4.59 -0.40
N ALA A 120 13.48 3.63 -0.38
CA ALA A 120 14.85 3.87 0.08
C ALA A 120 15.61 4.82 -0.86
N GLU A 121 15.37 4.77 -2.17
CA GLU A 121 15.96 5.67 -3.17
C GLU A 121 15.43 7.11 -3.03
N GLU A 122 14.16 7.27 -2.69
CA GLU A 122 13.55 8.57 -2.40
C GLU A 122 14.13 9.21 -1.13
N ALA A 123 14.41 8.39 -0.11
CA ALA A 123 15.02 8.82 1.14
C ALA A 123 16.54 9.05 1.08
N SER A 124 17.18 8.75 -0.06
CA SER A 124 18.64 8.78 -0.24
C SER A 124 19.10 9.85 -1.24
N GLU A 125 20.31 10.37 -1.05
CA GLU A 125 21.00 11.11 -2.12
C GLU A 125 21.52 10.19 -3.24
N GLY A 126 21.68 8.90 -2.94
CA GLY A 126 22.02 7.87 -3.91
C GLY A 126 20.86 7.58 -4.87
N LYS A 127 21.20 7.13 -6.08
CA LYS A 127 20.25 6.68 -7.10
C LYS A 127 20.58 5.27 -7.57
N VAL A 128 19.55 4.56 -8.02
CA VAL A 128 19.60 3.17 -8.46
C VAL A 128 19.54 3.11 -9.98
N MET A 129 20.54 2.44 -10.56
CA MET A 129 20.55 2.02 -11.96
C MET A 129 20.43 0.50 -12.04
N VAL A 130 19.41 0.01 -12.75
CA VAL A 130 19.22 -1.43 -12.98
C VAL A 130 20.04 -1.88 -14.19
N GLY A 131 20.74 -3.01 -14.06
CA GLY A 131 21.68 -3.59 -15.03
C GLY A 131 21.04 -4.13 -16.31
N TYR A 132 20.37 -3.27 -17.08
CA TYR A 132 19.78 -3.60 -18.38
C TYR A 132 20.70 -3.24 -19.54
N MET A 133 21.93 -3.78 -19.53
CA MET A 133 23.01 -3.44 -20.46
C MET A 133 22.58 -3.40 -21.94
N ARG A 134 21.67 -4.27 -22.41
CA ARG A 134 21.16 -4.27 -23.79
C ARG A 134 20.57 -2.91 -24.20
N ARG A 135 19.94 -2.17 -23.29
CA ARG A 135 19.37 -0.83 -23.51
C ARG A 135 20.42 0.26 -23.73
N TYR A 136 21.68 0.01 -23.35
CA TYR A 136 22.80 0.93 -23.54
C TYR A 136 23.58 0.65 -24.83
N ALA A 137 23.23 -0.39 -25.59
CA ALA A 137 23.88 -0.66 -26.85
C ALA A 137 23.62 0.48 -27.85
N ALA A 138 24.69 1.12 -28.36
CA ALA A 138 24.55 2.26 -29.27
C ALA A 138 23.67 1.99 -30.52
N PRO A 139 23.69 0.78 -31.14
CA PRO A 139 22.76 0.45 -32.23
C PRO A 139 21.30 0.31 -31.78
N PHE A 140 21.04 -0.07 -30.51
CA PHE A 140 19.67 -0.12 -29.98
C PHE A 140 19.07 1.28 -29.85
N GLU A 141 19.86 2.26 -29.39
CA GLU A 141 19.38 3.65 -29.33
C GLU A 141 19.08 4.23 -30.72
N ASP A 142 19.86 3.85 -31.74
CA ASP A 142 19.54 4.19 -33.14
C ASP A 142 18.25 3.51 -33.58
N ALA A 143 18.04 2.25 -33.21
CA ALA A 143 16.84 1.51 -33.54
C ALA A 143 15.58 2.12 -32.92
N VAL A 144 15.63 2.56 -31.66
CA VAL A 144 14.51 3.27 -31.01
C VAL A 144 14.11 4.51 -31.83
N ARG A 145 15.09 5.28 -32.33
CA ARG A 145 14.82 6.44 -33.22
C ARG A 145 14.24 6.02 -34.56
N GLU A 146 14.79 4.99 -35.20
CA GLU A 146 14.28 4.48 -36.49
C GLU A 146 12.85 3.93 -36.36
N ILE A 147 12.55 3.23 -35.26
CA ILE A 147 11.21 2.70 -34.94
C ILE A 147 10.24 3.86 -34.67
N GLY A 148 10.65 4.86 -33.88
CA GLY A 148 9.82 6.04 -33.59
C GLY A 148 9.50 6.90 -34.84
N GLY A 149 10.28 6.76 -35.92
CA GLY A 149 10.03 7.39 -37.21
C GLY A 149 9.12 6.59 -38.16
N MET A 150 8.62 5.42 -37.75
CA MET A 150 7.70 4.62 -38.58
C MET A 150 6.26 5.14 -38.47
N ASP A 151 5.56 5.25 -39.60
CA ASP A 151 4.14 5.66 -39.62
C ASP A 151 3.24 4.68 -38.85
N LYS A 152 3.54 3.38 -38.95
CA LYS A 152 2.77 2.32 -38.30
C LYS A 152 3.57 1.03 -38.15
N ILE A 153 3.56 0.49 -36.94
CA ILE A 153 4.05 -0.86 -36.65
C ILE A 153 2.95 -1.88 -37.01
N LEU A 154 3.34 -2.92 -37.75
CA LEU A 154 2.46 -4.02 -38.18
C LEU A 154 2.67 -5.29 -37.34
N TYR A 155 3.90 -5.53 -36.91
CA TYR A 155 4.30 -6.69 -36.13
C TYR A 155 5.68 -6.43 -35.49
N ALA A 156 5.95 -7.07 -34.35
CA ALA A 156 7.30 -7.13 -33.82
C ALA A 156 7.58 -8.50 -33.18
N ARG A 157 8.86 -8.83 -33.07
CA ARG A 157 9.38 -10.03 -32.43
C ARG A 157 10.50 -9.67 -31.48
N VAL A 158 10.48 -10.31 -30.32
CA VAL A 158 11.57 -10.31 -29.35
C VAL A 158 12.00 -11.76 -29.19
N ARG A 159 13.28 -12.03 -29.38
CA ARG A 159 13.82 -13.39 -29.34
C ARG A 159 15.05 -13.46 -28.47
N ASP A 160 15.12 -14.45 -27.59
CA ASP A 160 16.30 -14.77 -26.78
C ASP A 160 16.44 -16.28 -26.59
N ILE A 161 17.05 -16.94 -27.58
CA ILE A 161 17.35 -18.38 -27.51
C ILE A 161 18.85 -18.56 -27.41
N ILE A 162 19.30 -18.95 -26.21
CA ILE A 162 20.72 -18.98 -25.89
C ILE A 162 21.21 -20.40 -25.57
N GLY A 163 22.45 -20.64 -25.99
CA GLY A 163 23.22 -21.83 -25.64
C GLY A 163 23.82 -21.78 -24.24
N PRO A 164 24.64 -22.77 -23.88
CA PRO A 164 25.28 -22.81 -22.57
C PRO A 164 26.31 -21.68 -22.42
N ASN A 165 26.11 -20.81 -21.41
CA ASN A 165 27.04 -19.72 -21.10
C ASN A 165 28.48 -20.21 -20.93
N SER A 166 28.68 -21.41 -20.38
CA SER A 166 30.00 -22.02 -20.19
C SER A 166 30.83 -22.11 -21.48
N TYR A 167 30.17 -22.23 -22.64
CA TYR A 167 30.86 -22.24 -23.94
C TYR A 167 31.51 -20.88 -24.24
N PHE A 168 30.78 -19.79 -24.01
CA PHE A 168 31.26 -18.42 -24.26
C PHE A 168 32.21 -17.96 -23.15
N VAL A 169 31.84 -18.22 -21.89
CA VAL A 169 32.65 -17.89 -20.71
C VAL A 169 34.02 -18.57 -20.78
N GLY A 170 34.09 -19.84 -21.19
CA GLY A 170 35.37 -20.54 -21.39
C GLY A 170 36.28 -19.92 -22.45
N GLN A 171 35.73 -19.07 -23.33
CA GLN A 171 36.44 -18.36 -24.40
C GLN A 171 36.57 -16.85 -24.14
N SER A 172 36.06 -16.36 -23.00
CA SER A 172 36.08 -14.93 -22.64
C SER A 172 37.48 -14.39 -22.33
N GLY A 173 38.45 -15.27 -22.07
CA GLY A 173 39.78 -14.90 -21.59
C GLY A 173 39.83 -14.44 -20.12
N THR A 174 38.73 -14.58 -19.36
CA THR A 174 38.63 -14.14 -17.96
C THR A 174 38.82 -15.26 -16.93
N PHE A 175 38.78 -16.52 -17.38
CA PHE A 175 39.08 -17.75 -16.64
C PHE A 175 38.38 -17.89 -15.26
N PRO A 176 37.06 -17.62 -15.13
CA PRO A 176 36.40 -17.56 -13.83
C PRO A 176 36.45 -18.89 -13.07
N GLN A 177 36.33 -18.81 -11.75
CA GLN A 177 36.32 -19.94 -10.82
C GLN A 177 35.05 -19.93 -9.98
N ARG A 178 34.58 -21.13 -9.60
CA ARG A 178 33.45 -21.31 -8.68
C ARG A 178 33.99 -21.91 -7.38
N PHE A 179 33.52 -21.35 -6.27
CA PHE A 179 33.92 -21.73 -4.92
C PHE A 179 32.70 -22.19 -4.14
N ASN A 180 32.93 -23.00 -3.10
CA ASN A 180 31.89 -23.63 -2.29
C ASN A 180 32.22 -23.60 -0.79
N ASP A 181 33.01 -22.62 -0.37
CA ASP A 181 33.45 -22.38 1.00
C ASP A 181 32.42 -21.62 1.87
N PHE A 182 31.20 -21.42 1.38
CA PHE A 182 30.09 -20.89 2.14
C PHE A 182 29.53 -21.93 3.13
N SER A 183 28.99 -21.45 4.26
CA SER A 183 28.49 -22.31 5.33
C SER A 183 27.09 -22.86 5.04
N ASP A 184 26.68 -23.91 5.75
CA ASP A 184 25.31 -24.42 5.70
C ASP A 184 24.28 -23.36 6.11
N THR A 185 24.65 -22.43 7.00
CA THR A 185 23.80 -21.31 7.41
C THR A 185 23.57 -20.33 6.26
N ASP A 186 24.60 -20.04 5.45
CA ASP A 186 24.46 -19.17 4.28
C ASP A 186 23.55 -19.79 3.22
N ILE A 187 23.65 -21.12 3.03
CA ILE A 187 22.77 -21.86 2.12
C ILE A 187 21.32 -21.78 2.61
N GLN A 188 21.08 -22.01 3.91
CA GLN A 188 19.74 -21.97 4.50
C GLN A 188 19.11 -20.57 4.42
N ASP A 189 19.86 -19.51 4.72
CA ASP A 189 19.36 -18.13 4.61
C ASP A 189 18.97 -17.80 3.16
N LYS A 190 19.84 -18.14 2.19
CA LYS A 190 19.53 -17.94 0.77
C LYS A 190 18.28 -18.71 0.36
N ASP A 191 18.16 -19.98 0.75
CA ASP A 191 17.01 -20.82 0.37
C ASP A 191 15.71 -20.31 1.01
N GLN A 192 15.75 -19.85 2.27
CA GLN A 192 14.59 -19.25 2.93
C GLN A 192 14.13 -17.98 2.22
N ARG A 193 15.05 -17.08 1.86
CA ARG A 193 14.74 -15.87 1.08
C ARG A 193 14.16 -16.21 -0.29
N ALA A 194 14.72 -17.23 -0.94
CA ALA A 194 14.24 -17.71 -2.22
C ALA A 194 12.79 -18.22 -2.15
N GLU A 195 12.45 -18.95 -1.08
CA GLU A 195 11.10 -19.46 -0.84
C GLU A 195 10.10 -18.33 -0.56
N GLU A 196 10.44 -17.39 0.34
CA GLU A 196 9.59 -16.24 0.66
C GLU A 196 9.30 -15.40 -0.59
N MET A 197 10.35 -15.03 -1.31
CA MET A 197 10.27 -14.18 -2.51
C MET A 197 9.38 -14.81 -3.59
N VAL A 198 9.50 -16.11 -3.83
CA VAL A 198 8.66 -16.84 -4.79
C VAL A 198 7.22 -16.97 -4.28
N HIS A 199 7.03 -17.21 -2.98
CA HIS A 199 5.70 -17.28 -2.39
C HIS A 199 4.96 -15.95 -2.55
N THR A 200 5.58 -14.83 -2.14
CA THR A 200 5.01 -13.50 -2.29
C THR A 200 4.71 -13.19 -3.75
N ALA A 201 5.68 -13.38 -4.66
CA ALA A 201 5.48 -13.08 -6.07
C ALA A 201 4.33 -13.87 -6.71
N LEU A 202 4.28 -15.18 -6.48
CA LEU A 202 3.33 -16.05 -7.17
C LEU A 202 1.98 -16.12 -6.47
N HIS A 203 1.98 -16.33 -5.15
CA HIS A 203 0.76 -16.49 -4.38
C HIS A 203 0.08 -15.16 -4.07
N GLU A 204 0.81 -14.24 -3.45
CA GLU A 204 0.26 -12.99 -2.92
C GLU A 204 0.05 -11.96 -4.03
N GLU A 205 1.05 -11.76 -4.89
CA GLU A 205 1.00 -10.73 -5.93
C GLU A 205 0.34 -11.24 -7.23
N CYS A 206 0.72 -12.42 -7.73
CA CYS A 206 0.14 -12.96 -8.96
C CYS A 206 -1.20 -13.68 -8.76
N GLY A 207 -1.51 -14.16 -7.56
CA GLY A 207 -2.72 -14.95 -7.28
C GLY A 207 -2.70 -16.36 -7.91
N ILE A 208 -1.52 -16.94 -8.12
CA ILE A 208 -1.35 -18.27 -8.72
C ILE A 208 -0.70 -19.25 -7.75
N ALA A 209 -0.86 -20.55 -8.02
CA ALA A 209 -0.26 -21.58 -7.18
C ALA A 209 1.27 -21.58 -7.30
N VAL A 210 1.95 -21.71 -6.15
CA VAL A 210 3.39 -21.94 -6.08
C VAL A 210 3.66 -23.40 -6.38
N THR A 211 4.19 -23.69 -7.57
CA THR A 211 4.57 -25.04 -8.02
C THR A 211 5.99 -24.99 -8.58
N PRO A 212 6.70 -26.12 -8.70
CA PRO A 212 8.03 -26.15 -9.31
C PRO A 212 8.08 -25.53 -10.71
N GLU A 213 7.01 -25.67 -11.49
CA GLU A 213 6.87 -25.09 -12.82
C GLU A 213 6.69 -23.57 -12.79
N SER A 214 5.77 -23.07 -11.95
CA SER A 214 5.53 -21.62 -11.83
C SER A 214 6.73 -20.90 -11.21
N THR A 215 7.35 -21.49 -10.19
CA THR A 215 8.60 -21.02 -9.58
C THR A 215 9.73 -20.92 -10.61
N ARG A 216 9.94 -21.99 -11.39
CA ARG A 216 10.97 -22.00 -12.44
C ARG A 216 10.72 -20.91 -13.48
N MET A 217 9.47 -20.80 -13.94
CA MET A 217 9.15 -19.82 -14.97
C MET A 217 9.33 -18.39 -14.48
N TRP A 218 8.93 -18.09 -13.25
CA TRP A 218 9.15 -16.78 -12.64
C TRP A 218 10.63 -16.40 -12.61
N ARG A 219 11.48 -17.33 -12.15
CA ARG A 219 12.94 -17.16 -12.13
C ARG A 219 13.52 -17.00 -13.53
N LEU A 220 13.02 -17.72 -14.54
CA LEU A 220 13.48 -17.58 -15.94
C LEU A 220 13.08 -16.23 -16.56
N LEU A 221 11.87 -15.75 -16.26
CA LEU A 221 11.43 -14.42 -16.69
C LEU A 221 12.29 -13.32 -16.05
N GLY A 222 12.59 -13.41 -14.75
CA GLY A 222 13.47 -12.46 -14.06
C GLY A 222 14.93 -12.53 -14.52
N SER A 223 15.49 -13.73 -14.67
CA SER A 223 16.92 -13.91 -14.99
C SER A 223 17.26 -13.75 -16.47
N LEU A 224 16.41 -14.20 -17.39
CA LEU A 224 16.66 -14.11 -18.83
C LEU A 224 15.78 -13.05 -19.48
N GLY A 225 14.47 -13.11 -19.20
CA GLY A 225 13.48 -12.25 -19.86
C GLY A 225 13.61 -10.76 -19.56
N SER A 226 14.11 -10.37 -18.38
CA SER A 226 14.23 -8.97 -17.98
C SER A 226 15.07 -8.12 -18.94
N HIS A 227 16.11 -8.68 -19.57
CA HIS A 227 16.87 -7.94 -20.59
C HIS A 227 16.02 -7.63 -21.82
N ASP A 228 15.33 -8.64 -22.34
CA ASP A 228 14.61 -8.57 -23.61
C ASP A 228 13.28 -7.83 -23.51
N LEU A 229 12.57 -8.05 -22.42
CA LEU A 229 11.34 -7.32 -22.15
C LEU A 229 11.64 -5.84 -21.87
N SER A 230 12.77 -5.51 -21.24
CA SER A 230 13.19 -4.12 -21.03
C SER A 230 13.52 -3.42 -22.35
N VAL A 231 14.23 -4.09 -23.26
CA VAL A 231 14.45 -3.63 -24.65
C VAL A 231 13.12 -3.46 -25.40
N MET A 232 12.19 -4.41 -25.27
CA MET A 232 10.87 -4.33 -25.88
C MET A 232 10.11 -3.09 -25.39
N ARG A 233 10.09 -2.83 -24.08
CA ARG A 233 9.36 -1.69 -23.50
C ARG A 233 9.91 -0.35 -23.93
N GLU A 234 11.24 -0.18 -23.95
CA GLU A 234 11.82 1.10 -24.40
C GLU A 234 11.48 1.36 -25.88
N ALA A 235 11.50 0.33 -26.72
CA ALA A 235 11.24 0.50 -28.15
C ALA A 235 9.75 0.61 -28.52
N LEU A 236 8.86 -0.08 -27.80
CA LEU A 236 7.46 -0.29 -28.20
C LEU A 236 6.43 0.23 -27.18
N GLY A 237 6.85 0.57 -25.96
CA GLY A 237 5.98 0.85 -24.82
C GLY A 237 5.48 -0.41 -24.11
N MET A 238 4.57 -0.24 -23.15
CA MET A 238 3.90 -1.36 -22.48
C MET A 238 2.81 -1.97 -23.37
N PRO A 239 2.66 -3.30 -23.41
CA PRO A 239 1.54 -3.95 -24.07
C PRO A 239 0.25 -3.75 -23.29
N GLN A 240 -0.90 -3.81 -23.98
CA GLN A 240 -2.22 -3.71 -23.36
C GLN A 240 -2.58 -4.97 -22.56
N LYS A 241 -2.18 -6.15 -23.07
CA LYS A 241 -2.43 -7.46 -22.44
C LYS A 241 -1.65 -8.58 -23.11
N VAL A 242 -1.66 -9.74 -22.47
CA VAL A 242 -1.26 -11.02 -23.07
C VAL A 242 -2.47 -11.70 -23.71
N ILE A 243 -2.30 -12.24 -24.92
CA ILE A 243 -3.35 -12.93 -25.70
C ILE A 243 -3.01 -14.40 -26.01
N GLY A 244 -1.85 -14.87 -25.55
CA GLY A 244 -1.42 -16.24 -25.71
C GLY A 244 -0.09 -16.47 -24.99
N THR A 245 0.06 -17.66 -24.40
CA THR A 245 1.31 -18.10 -23.78
C THR A 245 1.54 -19.57 -24.06
N SER A 246 2.80 -19.96 -23.99
CA SER A 246 3.22 -21.33 -23.73
C SER A 246 4.44 -21.24 -22.83
N LEU A 247 4.21 -21.28 -21.50
CA LEU A 247 5.29 -21.14 -20.52
C LEU A 247 5.88 -22.49 -20.13
N GLY A 248 6.56 -23.14 -21.10
CA GLY A 248 7.26 -24.40 -20.91
C GLY A 248 8.75 -24.22 -20.64
N TYR A 249 9.38 -25.27 -20.11
CA TYR A 249 10.84 -25.43 -20.14
C TYR A 249 11.18 -26.59 -21.09
N PRO A 250 12.16 -26.44 -22.00
CA PRO A 250 13.19 -25.39 -22.02
C PRO A 250 12.89 -24.16 -22.89
N PHE A 251 11.77 -24.14 -23.60
CA PHE A 251 11.34 -23.02 -24.45
C PHE A 251 9.99 -22.48 -24.00
N TRP A 252 9.86 -21.16 -23.97
CA TRP A 252 8.61 -20.48 -23.67
C TRP A 252 8.33 -19.35 -24.67
N ASN A 253 7.05 -18.98 -24.78
CA ASN A 253 6.61 -17.88 -25.60
C ASN A 253 5.43 -17.13 -24.99
N VAL A 254 5.35 -15.84 -25.33
CA VAL A 254 4.26 -14.94 -24.95
C VAL A 254 3.87 -14.10 -26.17
N LEU A 255 2.56 -14.00 -26.42
CA LEU A 255 1.98 -13.10 -27.41
C LEU A 255 1.40 -11.89 -26.71
N PHE A 256 2.03 -10.74 -26.90
CA PHE A 256 1.57 -9.47 -26.37
C PHE A 256 0.72 -8.72 -27.40
N LYS A 257 -0.38 -8.12 -26.94
CA LYS A 257 -1.27 -7.29 -27.76
C LYS A 257 -1.00 -5.81 -27.48
N TYR A 258 -0.70 -5.08 -28.54
CA TYR A 258 -0.71 -3.61 -28.59
C TYR A 258 -1.96 -3.14 -29.35
N GLU A 259 -2.22 -1.84 -29.34
CA GLU A 259 -3.43 -1.27 -29.96
C GLU A 259 -3.66 -1.80 -31.39
N SER A 260 -2.65 -1.66 -32.27
CA SER A 260 -2.78 -1.97 -33.69
C SER A 260 -1.97 -3.17 -34.19
N PHE A 261 -1.09 -3.75 -33.36
CA PHE A 261 -0.21 -4.88 -33.73
C PHE A 261 -0.01 -5.86 -32.57
N THR A 262 0.77 -6.91 -32.80
CA THR A 262 1.15 -7.91 -31.80
C THR A 262 2.67 -8.08 -31.74
N VAL A 263 3.16 -8.48 -30.56
CA VAL A 263 4.56 -8.83 -30.35
C VAL A 263 4.68 -10.30 -29.98
N SER A 264 5.55 -11.03 -30.67
CA SER A 264 5.93 -12.39 -30.32
C SER A 264 7.20 -12.36 -29.48
N TYR A 265 7.10 -12.69 -28.19
CA TYR A 265 8.24 -12.95 -27.33
C TYR A 265 8.54 -14.44 -27.30
N GLU A 266 9.75 -14.82 -27.71
CA GLU A 266 10.20 -16.20 -27.86
C GLU A 266 11.54 -16.37 -27.13
N SER A 267 11.60 -17.25 -26.13
CA SER A 267 12.82 -17.42 -25.35
C SER A 267 13.05 -18.88 -24.98
N GLY A 268 14.30 -19.24 -24.75
CA GLY A 268 14.63 -20.61 -24.40
C GLY A 268 16.11 -20.92 -24.25
N LEU A 269 16.37 -22.07 -23.66
CA LEU A 269 17.71 -22.58 -23.39
C LEU A 269 17.93 -23.90 -24.12
N ASP A 270 19.04 -24.04 -24.82
CA ASP A 270 19.45 -25.32 -25.37
C ASP A 270 20.98 -25.52 -25.28
N ASN A 271 21.46 -26.64 -25.83
CA ASN A 271 22.88 -27.01 -25.79
C ASN A 271 23.62 -26.63 -27.08
N VAL A 272 23.00 -25.84 -27.98
CA VAL A 272 23.67 -25.34 -29.18
C VAL A 272 24.46 -24.09 -28.79
N PRO A 273 25.78 -24.02 -29.06
CA PRO A 273 26.60 -22.87 -28.67
C PRO A 273 26.33 -21.65 -29.57
N ARG A 274 25.17 -21.01 -29.37
CA ARG A 274 24.70 -19.83 -30.10
C ARG A 274 24.11 -18.80 -29.15
N PHE A 275 24.04 -17.56 -29.62
CA PHE A 275 23.38 -16.47 -28.92
C PHE A 275 22.38 -15.81 -29.88
N ASP A 276 21.16 -16.35 -29.95
CA ASP A 276 20.11 -15.87 -30.87
C ASP A 276 19.20 -14.88 -30.13
N ALA A 277 19.70 -13.64 -30.02
CA ALA A 277 19.09 -12.56 -29.26
C ALA A 277 18.80 -11.34 -30.14
N HIS A 278 17.53 -10.96 -30.33
CA HIS A 278 17.17 -9.78 -31.13
C HIS A 278 15.77 -9.19 -30.85
N LEU A 279 15.64 -7.89 -31.12
CA LEU A 279 14.36 -7.19 -31.33
C LEU A 279 14.22 -6.92 -32.82
N GLU A 280 13.08 -7.25 -33.42
CA GLU A 280 12.78 -6.98 -34.83
C GLU A 280 11.37 -6.40 -34.99
N VAL A 281 11.27 -5.27 -35.69
CA VAL A 281 10.05 -4.47 -35.82
C VAL A 281 9.73 -4.25 -37.29
N TYR A 282 8.48 -4.51 -37.67
CA TYR A 282 8.00 -4.49 -39.05
C TYR A 282 6.99 -3.36 -39.24
N SER A 283 7.18 -2.57 -40.29
CA SER A 283 6.20 -1.60 -40.80
C SER A 283 5.82 -1.93 -42.24
N SER A 284 5.04 -1.06 -42.89
CA SER A 284 4.58 -1.28 -44.27
C SER A 284 5.71 -1.29 -45.32
N ASN A 285 6.81 -0.57 -45.07
CA ASN A 285 7.89 -0.37 -46.03
C ASN A 285 9.30 -0.49 -45.40
N LYS A 286 9.41 -0.76 -44.10
CA LYS A 286 10.68 -0.85 -43.38
C LYS A 286 10.63 -1.92 -42.28
N THR A 287 11.72 -2.67 -42.14
CA THR A 287 12.01 -3.56 -41.02
C THR A 287 13.29 -3.09 -40.32
N VAL A 288 13.26 -3.01 -39.00
CA VAL A 288 14.43 -2.67 -38.16
C VAL A 288 14.68 -3.82 -37.20
N ARG A 289 15.89 -4.36 -37.19
CA ARG A 289 16.33 -5.44 -36.30
C ARG A 289 17.58 -5.06 -35.54
N VAL A 290 17.56 -5.16 -34.22
CA VAL A 290 18.76 -5.10 -33.38
C VAL A 290 19.20 -6.51 -33.03
N GLN A 291 20.41 -6.89 -33.42
CA GLN A 291 21.01 -8.19 -33.16
C GLN A 291 22.06 -8.07 -32.07
N TYR A 292 21.86 -8.82 -30.98
CA TYR A 292 22.83 -8.96 -29.90
C TYR A 292 23.65 -10.24 -30.09
N ASP A 293 24.86 -10.20 -29.56
CA ASP A 293 25.75 -11.36 -29.42
C ASP A 293 26.00 -11.62 -27.92
N THR A 294 26.71 -12.70 -27.60
CA THR A 294 27.01 -13.03 -26.22
C THR A 294 27.76 -11.89 -25.54
N PRO A 295 27.30 -11.42 -24.37
CA PRO A 295 27.97 -10.32 -23.69
C PRO A 295 29.22 -10.79 -22.91
N TYR A 296 29.48 -12.10 -22.85
CA TYR A 296 30.63 -12.68 -22.14
C TYR A 296 31.94 -12.60 -22.93
N VAL A 297 31.89 -12.32 -24.23
CA VAL A 297 33.09 -12.16 -25.07
C VAL A 297 33.19 -10.69 -25.48
N LYS A 298 34.23 -10.02 -24.98
CA LYS A 298 34.44 -8.59 -25.24
C LYS A 298 34.71 -8.31 -26.71
N GLY A 299 34.17 -7.18 -27.18
CA GLY A 299 34.38 -6.67 -28.53
C GLY A 299 33.51 -7.31 -29.60
N LEU A 300 32.59 -8.22 -29.25
CA LEU A 300 31.54 -8.66 -30.17
C LEU A 300 30.52 -7.52 -30.34
N PRO A 301 30.30 -7.04 -31.58
CA PRO A 301 29.49 -5.87 -31.82
C PRO A 301 28.00 -6.21 -31.84
N VAL A 302 27.19 -5.38 -31.17
CA VAL A 302 25.75 -5.29 -31.47
C VAL A 302 25.58 -4.65 -32.85
N THR A 303 24.64 -5.14 -33.65
CA THR A 303 24.35 -4.57 -34.98
C THR A 303 22.89 -4.22 -35.12
N MET A 304 22.60 -3.19 -35.92
CA MET A 304 21.24 -2.88 -36.38
C MET A 304 21.15 -3.19 -37.87
N HIS A 305 20.15 -3.96 -38.28
CA HIS A 305 19.82 -4.26 -39.66
C HIS A 305 18.57 -3.50 -40.04
N VAL A 306 18.60 -2.82 -41.18
CA VAL A 306 17.45 -2.09 -41.72
C VAL A 306 17.20 -2.59 -43.14
N ALA A 307 16.02 -3.13 -43.38
CA ALA A 307 15.54 -3.49 -44.70
C ALA A 307 14.38 -2.56 -45.06
N GLU A 308 14.44 -1.88 -46.20
CA GLU A 308 13.48 -0.87 -46.60
C GLU A 308 13.15 -0.93 -48.11
N ASN A 309 11.92 -0.57 -48.44
CA ASN A 309 11.50 -0.30 -49.80
C ASN A 309 11.77 1.18 -50.11
N THR A 310 12.79 1.45 -50.92
CA THR A 310 13.11 2.79 -51.43
C THR A 310 12.68 2.88 -52.89
N ASP A 311 11.58 3.59 -53.17
CA ASP A 311 11.04 3.81 -54.53
C ASP A 311 10.82 2.53 -55.36
N GLY A 312 10.38 1.45 -54.71
CA GLY A 312 10.14 0.14 -55.35
C GLY A 312 11.34 -0.80 -55.36
N ALA A 313 12.51 -0.37 -54.87
CA ALA A 313 13.70 -1.19 -54.72
C ALA A 313 13.87 -1.68 -53.28
N TYR A 314 14.22 -2.95 -53.11
CA TYR A 314 14.65 -3.49 -51.82
C TYR A 314 16.08 -3.01 -51.53
N LYS A 315 16.25 -2.34 -50.39
CA LYS A 315 17.54 -1.90 -49.87
C LYS A 315 17.72 -2.46 -48.47
N GLU A 316 18.90 -3.00 -48.19
CA GLU A 316 19.27 -3.49 -46.87
C GLU A 316 20.58 -2.85 -46.41
N SER A 317 20.65 -2.50 -45.14
CA SER A 317 21.82 -1.91 -44.50
C SER A 317 22.10 -2.62 -43.19
N THR A 318 23.38 -2.86 -42.89
CA THR A 318 23.85 -3.34 -41.58
C THR A 318 24.70 -2.25 -40.95
N ILE A 319 24.29 -1.77 -39.79
CA ILE A 319 24.91 -0.68 -39.05
C ILE A 319 25.60 -1.26 -37.83
N ARG A 320 26.91 -1.03 -37.75
CA ARG A 320 27.74 -1.33 -36.60
C ARG A 320 28.32 -0.02 -36.09
N LYS A 321 27.66 0.56 -35.09
CA LYS A 321 28.02 1.90 -34.59
C LYS A 321 29.24 1.90 -33.67
N SER A 322 29.40 0.86 -32.86
CA SER A 322 30.50 0.76 -31.90
C SER A 322 30.94 -0.70 -31.73
N TYR A 323 32.20 -0.87 -31.32
CA TYR A 323 32.75 -2.13 -30.80
C TYR A 323 32.83 -2.13 -29.27
N GLU A 324 32.57 -0.99 -28.62
CA GLU A 324 32.38 -0.96 -27.18
C GLU A 324 31.12 -1.76 -26.86
N ASP A 325 31.28 -2.80 -26.04
CA ASP A 325 30.19 -3.69 -25.67
C ASP A 325 29.15 -2.98 -24.79
N PRO A 326 27.93 -3.54 -24.67
CA PRO A 326 26.84 -2.88 -23.94
C PRO A 326 27.14 -2.61 -22.45
N TYR A 327 27.93 -3.47 -21.78
CA TYR A 327 28.34 -3.21 -20.39
C TYR A 327 29.31 -2.03 -20.31
N THR A 328 30.22 -1.86 -21.27
CA THR A 328 31.07 -0.68 -21.34
C THR A 328 30.25 0.61 -21.48
N GLN A 329 29.15 0.60 -22.26
CA GLN A 329 28.25 1.77 -22.37
C GLN A 329 27.46 2.01 -21.08
N GLU A 330 26.94 0.94 -20.48
CA GLU A 330 26.23 1.00 -19.20
C GLU A 330 27.13 1.58 -18.09
N MET A 331 28.39 1.16 -18.01
CA MET A 331 29.33 1.71 -17.04
C MET A 331 29.62 3.20 -17.28
N LYS A 332 29.62 3.68 -18.53
CA LYS A 332 29.72 5.13 -18.79
C LYS A 332 28.50 5.87 -18.26
N ALA A 333 27.30 5.34 -18.49
CA ALA A 333 26.07 5.93 -17.95
C ALA A 333 26.03 5.89 -16.41
N PHE A 334 26.51 4.79 -15.81
CA PHE A 334 26.67 4.68 -14.36
C PHE A 334 27.67 5.70 -13.81
N TRP A 335 28.78 5.94 -14.50
CA TRP A 335 29.72 7.01 -14.14
C TRP A 335 29.04 8.38 -14.18
N GLU A 336 28.29 8.69 -15.23
CA GLU A 336 27.59 9.98 -15.33
C GLU A 336 26.56 10.16 -14.21
N MET A 337 25.87 9.09 -13.82
CA MET A 337 24.96 9.10 -12.67
C MET A 337 25.74 9.35 -11.36
N ALA A 338 26.78 8.57 -11.10
CA ALA A 338 27.51 8.61 -9.83
C ALA A 338 28.40 9.86 -9.68
N ALA A 339 28.98 10.37 -10.76
CA ALA A 339 29.92 11.49 -10.75
C ALA A 339 29.24 12.84 -10.99
N GLU A 340 28.20 12.87 -11.84
CA GLU A 340 27.57 14.11 -12.31
C GLU A 340 26.11 14.25 -11.87
N GLY A 341 25.53 13.22 -11.23
CA GLY A 341 24.15 13.23 -10.76
C GLY A 341 23.12 13.15 -11.89
N LYS A 342 23.48 12.61 -13.06
CA LYS A 342 22.51 12.39 -14.14
C LYS A 342 21.49 11.33 -13.74
N ALA A 343 20.25 11.50 -14.19
CA ALA A 343 19.20 10.52 -13.97
C ALA A 343 19.54 9.16 -14.61
N ALA A 344 19.23 8.07 -13.90
CA ALA A 344 19.37 6.73 -14.44
C ALA A 344 18.41 6.53 -15.64
N LYS A 345 18.91 5.94 -16.73
CA LYS A 345 18.06 5.53 -17.86
C LYS A 345 17.22 4.30 -17.52
N THR A 346 17.75 3.42 -16.67
CA THR A 346 17.13 2.15 -16.26
C THR A 346 16.88 2.19 -14.75
N THR A 347 15.63 2.44 -14.39
CA THR A 347 15.21 2.84 -13.03
C THR A 347 14.55 1.71 -12.25
N VAL A 348 14.27 1.94 -10.96
CA VAL A 348 13.40 1.07 -10.15
C VAL A 348 12.04 0.88 -10.82
N GLN A 349 11.47 1.95 -11.39
CA GLN A 349 10.20 1.89 -12.10
C GLN A 349 10.26 0.99 -13.34
N ASP A 350 11.37 0.97 -14.07
CA ASP A 350 11.55 0.07 -15.22
C ASP A 350 11.50 -1.40 -14.79
N ALA A 351 12.08 -1.73 -13.63
CA ALA A 351 12.04 -3.09 -13.07
C ALA A 351 10.65 -3.47 -12.56
N MET A 352 9.89 -2.54 -11.98
CA MET A 352 8.48 -2.77 -11.63
C MET A 352 7.64 -3.11 -12.85
N GLN A 353 7.88 -2.45 -13.99
CA GLN A 353 7.19 -2.77 -15.24
C GLN A 353 7.55 -4.17 -15.78
N ASP A 354 8.78 -4.65 -15.55
CA ASP A 354 9.12 -6.05 -15.85
C ASP A 354 8.29 -7.03 -15.02
N LEU A 355 8.16 -6.77 -13.71
CA LEU A 355 7.34 -7.60 -12.82
C LEU A 355 5.87 -7.62 -13.26
N GLU A 356 5.34 -6.49 -13.72
CA GLU A 356 4.00 -6.41 -14.29
C GLU A 356 3.87 -7.29 -15.55
N LEU A 357 4.83 -7.23 -16.48
CA LEU A 357 4.85 -8.09 -17.66
C LEU A 357 4.94 -9.57 -17.31
N PHE A 358 5.75 -9.92 -16.32
CA PHE A 358 5.87 -11.30 -15.85
C PHE A 358 4.53 -11.76 -15.28
N ALA A 359 3.90 -10.96 -14.42
CA ALA A 359 2.60 -11.26 -13.84
C ALA A 359 1.52 -11.40 -14.91
N MET A 360 1.50 -10.56 -15.95
CA MET A 360 0.57 -10.69 -17.08
C MET A 360 0.72 -12.06 -17.78
N ALA A 361 1.95 -12.49 -18.06
CA ALA A 361 2.22 -13.78 -18.70
C ALA A 361 1.85 -14.96 -17.80
N MET A 362 2.24 -14.91 -16.53
CA MET A 362 2.00 -15.97 -15.55
C MET A 362 0.51 -16.14 -15.24
N ARG A 363 -0.20 -15.04 -14.99
CA ARG A 363 -1.66 -15.07 -14.79
C ARG A 363 -2.37 -15.65 -16.01
N TYR A 364 -1.97 -15.24 -17.22
CA TYR A 364 -2.54 -15.82 -18.43
C TYR A 364 -2.31 -17.34 -18.48
N GLU A 365 -1.09 -17.84 -18.32
CA GLU A 365 -0.80 -19.28 -18.40
C GLU A 365 -1.53 -20.10 -17.33
N PHE A 366 -1.43 -19.68 -16.07
CA PHE A 366 -1.81 -20.50 -14.92
C PHE A 366 -3.27 -20.29 -14.48
N LEU A 367 -3.91 -19.17 -14.83
CA LEU A 367 -5.33 -18.94 -14.54
C LEU A 367 -6.24 -19.29 -15.73
N SER A 368 -5.82 -19.02 -16.97
CA SER A 368 -6.67 -19.27 -18.15
C SER A 368 -6.92 -20.75 -18.46
N LYS A 369 -6.09 -21.67 -17.93
CA LYS A 369 -6.27 -23.13 -18.05
C LYS A 369 -7.47 -23.64 -17.24
N TYR A 370 -8.03 -22.87 -16.32
CA TYR A 370 -9.27 -23.17 -15.62
C TYR A 370 -10.45 -22.53 -16.37
N LYS A 371 -11.00 -23.28 -17.33
CA LYS A 371 -12.09 -22.86 -18.22
C LYS A 371 -13.35 -22.38 -17.46
N SER A 372 -13.61 -21.07 -17.49
CA SER A 372 -14.91 -20.52 -17.89
C SER A 372 -14.76 -19.07 -18.38
N PHE A 373 -14.69 -18.93 -19.70
CA PHE A 373 -14.27 -17.71 -20.42
C PHE A 373 -15.28 -16.54 -20.33
N SER A 374 -16.48 -16.74 -19.76
CA SER A 374 -17.51 -15.69 -19.65
C SER A 374 -17.60 -15.04 -18.27
N ILE A 375 -17.06 -15.67 -17.23
CA ILE A 375 -17.01 -15.10 -15.86
C ILE A 375 -15.72 -14.29 -15.66
N MET A 376 -14.67 -14.58 -16.44
CA MET A 376 -13.32 -14.06 -16.18
C MET A 376 -12.98 -12.74 -16.85
N ILE A 377 -13.59 -12.37 -18.00
CA ILE A 377 -13.53 -10.98 -18.48
C ILE A 377 -14.26 -10.07 -17.49
N LEU A 378 -15.35 -10.57 -16.87
CA LEU A 378 -15.95 -9.89 -15.74
C LEU A 378 -14.96 -9.81 -14.58
N LEU A 379 -14.26 -10.88 -14.17
CA LEU A 379 -13.30 -10.89 -13.05
C LEU A 379 -11.98 -10.13 -13.27
N CYS A 380 -11.45 -10.00 -14.49
CA CYS A 380 -10.21 -9.22 -14.74
C CYS A 380 -10.50 -7.72 -14.85
N ILE A 381 -11.66 -7.36 -15.41
CA ILE A 381 -12.25 -6.03 -15.23
C ILE A 381 -12.53 -5.86 -13.73
N TYR A 382 -13.18 -6.81 -13.06
CA TYR A 382 -13.40 -6.79 -11.62
C TYR A 382 -12.11 -6.66 -10.81
N ALA A 383 -10.97 -7.26 -11.19
CA ALA A 383 -9.73 -7.23 -10.42
C ALA A 383 -8.93 -5.93 -10.59
N LEU A 384 -8.93 -5.33 -11.79
CA LEU A 384 -8.42 -3.97 -11.99
C LEU A 384 -9.37 -2.93 -11.37
N TYR A 385 -10.69 -3.15 -11.44
CA TYR A 385 -11.71 -2.29 -10.82
C TYR A 385 -11.71 -2.42 -9.28
N ILE A 386 -11.44 -3.62 -8.76
CA ILE A 386 -11.22 -3.91 -7.34
C ILE A 386 -9.96 -3.17 -6.88
N ALA A 387 -8.84 -3.20 -7.61
CA ALA A 387 -7.64 -2.48 -7.20
C ALA A 387 -7.84 -0.94 -7.02
N TYR A 388 -8.77 -0.33 -7.77
CA TYR A 388 -9.09 1.10 -7.61
C TYR A 388 -10.11 1.39 -6.51
N ALA A 389 -11.16 0.58 -6.40
CA ALA A 389 -12.08 0.66 -5.27
C ALA A 389 -11.36 0.35 -3.95
N ASP A 390 -10.49 -0.66 -3.92
CA ASP A 390 -9.69 -1.08 -2.77
C ASP A 390 -8.82 0.04 -2.23
N TYR A 391 -8.25 0.88 -3.10
CA TYR A 391 -7.54 2.08 -2.64
C TYR A 391 -8.48 2.99 -1.86
N LEU A 392 -9.63 3.38 -2.42
CA LEU A 392 -10.59 4.25 -1.73
C LEU A 392 -11.20 3.60 -0.48
N LEU A 393 -11.18 2.26 -0.37
CA LEU A 393 -11.60 1.52 0.82
C LEU A 393 -10.50 1.41 1.90
N SER A 394 -9.26 1.82 1.61
CA SER A 394 -8.11 1.71 2.50
C SER A 394 -7.98 2.88 3.50
N LEU A 395 -7.37 2.62 4.66
CA LEU A 395 -6.97 3.67 5.62
C LEU A 395 -5.93 4.64 5.04
N GLN A 396 -5.04 4.14 4.17
CA GLN A 396 -4.04 4.97 3.51
C GLN A 396 -4.68 6.04 2.63
N ALA A 397 -5.75 5.72 1.90
CA ALA A 397 -6.46 6.72 1.10
C ALA A 397 -7.14 7.79 1.97
N VAL A 398 -7.72 7.41 3.12
CA VAL A 398 -8.35 8.38 4.05
C VAL A 398 -7.33 9.44 4.45
N ARG A 399 -6.16 9.02 4.93
CA ARG A 399 -5.09 9.93 5.35
C ARG A 399 -4.48 10.68 4.17
N ALA A 400 -4.11 10.00 3.09
CA ALA A 400 -3.42 10.61 1.96
C ALA A 400 -4.25 11.72 1.30
N GLN A 401 -5.55 11.51 1.08
CA GLN A 401 -6.42 12.55 0.52
C GLN A 401 -6.61 13.70 1.51
N ALA A 402 -6.79 13.42 2.80
CA ALA A 402 -6.92 14.46 3.83
C ALA A 402 -5.66 15.34 3.94
N THR A 403 -4.47 14.75 3.81
CA THR A 403 -3.19 15.47 3.78
C THR A 403 -3.12 16.44 2.59
N LYS A 404 -3.55 16.04 1.40
CA LYS A 404 -3.61 16.95 0.23
C LYS A 404 -4.52 18.15 0.48
N VAL A 405 -5.65 17.94 1.16
CA VAL A 405 -6.57 19.02 1.55
C VAL A 405 -5.90 19.97 2.55
N LEU A 406 -5.18 19.45 3.55
CA LEU A 406 -4.42 20.28 4.48
C LEU A 406 -3.29 21.07 3.79
N GLU A 407 -2.61 20.47 2.81
CA GLU A 407 -1.62 21.19 2.01
C GLU A 407 -2.26 22.32 1.18
N ALA A 408 -3.47 22.12 0.64
CA ALA A 408 -4.23 23.19 0.01
C ALA A 408 -4.63 24.28 1.02
N ALA A 409 -4.97 23.91 2.26
CA ALA A 409 -5.21 24.83 3.37
C ALA A 409 -4.00 25.73 3.65
N ARG A 410 -2.81 25.14 3.75
CA ARG A 410 -1.55 25.88 3.95
C ARG A 410 -1.23 26.83 2.80
N ARG A 411 -1.73 26.56 1.58
CA ARG A 411 -1.61 27.46 0.41
C ARG A 411 -2.72 28.51 0.31
N GLY A 412 -3.74 28.45 1.16
CA GLY A 412 -4.92 29.31 1.06
C GLY A 412 -5.84 28.98 -0.13
N SER A 413 -5.81 27.72 -0.58
CA SER A 413 -6.54 27.22 -1.77
C SER A 413 -7.78 26.39 -1.44
N LEU A 414 -8.26 26.42 -0.19
CA LEU A 414 -9.51 25.76 0.18
C LEU A 414 -10.71 26.44 -0.47
N ASN A 415 -11.79 25.68 -0.67
CA ASN A 415 -13.01 26.22 -1.27
C ASN A 415 -13.90 26.92 -0.23
N HIS A 416 -14.04 26.34 0.96
CA HIS A 416 -15.06 26.74 1.94
C HIS A 416 -14.51 27.29 3.26
N PHE A 417 -13.27 27.00 3.62
CA PHE A 417 -12.65 27.48 4.86
C PHE A 417 -11.43 28.35 4.64
N ASP A 418 -11.25 29.33 5.53
CA ASP A 418 -9.95 29.97 5.78
C ASP A 418 -9.23 29.19 6.90
N TYR A 419 -7.93 28.93 6.70
CA TYR A 419 -7.09 28.18 7.63
C TYR A 419 -6.08 29.08 8.36
N GLU A 420 -6.06 29.00 9.68
CA GLU A 420 -5.25 29.84 10.57
C GLU A 420 -4.27 28.97 11.37
N GLU A 421 -3.19 28.55 10.72
CA GLU A 421 -2.19 27.62 11.28
C GLU A 421 -1.64 28.06 12.65
N ASN A 422 -1.44 29.37 12.83
CA ASN A 422 -0.90 29.94 14.08
C ASN A 422 -1.78 29.68 15.32
N ARG A 423 -3.07 29.36 15.12
CA ARG A 423 -4.01 29.06 16.22
C ARG A 423 -3.98 27.59 16.65
N MET A 424 -3.25 26.71 15.95
CA MET A 424 -3.09 25.31 16.35
C MET A 424 -2.52 25.18 17.77
N LYS A 425 -1.64 26.10 18.17
CA LYS A 425 -1.12 26.16 19.54
C LYS A 425 -2.22 26.38 20.58
N GLU A 426 -3.21 27.22 20.30
CA GLU A 426 -4.33 27.46 21.22
C GLU A 426 -5.18 26.20 21.40
N VAL A 427 -5.36 25.42 20.32
CA VAL A 427 -6.03 24.11 20.37
C VAL A 427 -5.24 23.14 21.23
N ALA A 428 -3.94 23.01 20.98
CA ALA A 428 -3.07 22.15 21.78
C ALA A 428 -3.07 22.53 23.26
N ASP A 429 -2.99 23.83 23.57
CA ASP A 429 -3.02 24.32 24.95
C ASP A 429 -4.37 24.05 25.64
N TYR A 430 -5.49 24.16 24.91
CA TYR A 430 -6.82 23.82 25.46
C TYR A 430 -6.95 22.32 25.72
N VAL A 431 -6.58 21.49 24.73
CA VAL A 431 -6.65 20.04 24.83
C VAL A 431 -5.72 19.51 25.93
N SER A 432 -4.49 20.02 26.00
CA SER A 432 -3.54 19.65 27.05
C SER A 432 -4.05 20.00 28.45
N LYS A 433 -4.73 21.15 28.62
CA LYS A 433 -5.36 21.50 29.92
C LYS A 433 -6.44 20.50 30.32
N VAL A 434 -7.26 20.02 29.38
CA VAL A 434 -8.30 19.03 29.67
C VAL A 434 -7.67 17.70 30.07
N ILE A 435 -6.66 17.24 29.32
CA ILE A 435 -5.92 16.00 29.64
C ILE A 435 -5.23 16.12 31.01
N ASP A 436 -4.50 17.23 31.26
CA ASP A 436 -3.78 17.48 32.50
C ASP A 436 -4.71 17.58 33.71
N ARG A 437 -5.90 18.18 33.55
CA ARG A 437 -6.91 18.27 34.61
C ARG A 437 -7.36 16.90 35.09
N ASP A 438 -7.55 15.97 34.15
CA ASP A 438 -8.18 14.68 34.44
C ASP A 438 -7.16 13.58 34.76
N PHE A 439 -5.97 13.66 34.18
CA PHE A 439 -4.93 12.60 34.26
C PHE A 439 -3.56 13.09 34.70
N GLY A 440 -3.32 14.41 34.73
CA GLY A 440 -2.05 14.96 35.17
C GLY A 440 -1.90 14.98 36.70
N PRO A 441 -0.64 14.98 37.21
CA PRO A 441 0.61 14.84 36.47
C PRO A 441 1.11 13.39 36.35
N ASP A 442 0.40 12.39 36.88
CA ASP A 442 0.94 11.04 37.14
C ASP A 442 0.04 9.88 36.69
N LYS A 443 -1.06 10.13 35.98
CA LYS A 443 -2.04 9.10 35.56
C LYS A 443 -2.25 9.02 34.05
N TYR A 444 -1.34 9.58 33.25
CA TYR A 444 -1.48 9.57 31.78
C TYR A 444 -1.50 8.15 31.20
N ASP A 445 -0.82 7.20 31.84
CA ASP A 445 -0.83 5.77 31.51
C ASP A 445 -2.19 5.10 31.72
N THR A 446 -3.07 5.71 32.53
CA THR A 446 -4.44 5.22 32.77
C THR A 446 -5.45 5.70 31.74
N ILE A 447 -5.05 6.59 30.82
CA ILE A 447 -5.93 7.07 29.75
C ILE A 447 -6.31 5.88 28.86
N PRO A 448 -7.59 5.51 28.79
CA PRO A 448 -7.99 4.45 27.90
C PRO A 448 -7.93 4.91 26.44
N PRO A 449 -7.67 3.99 25.49
CA PRO A 449 -7.87 4.29 24.08
C PRO A 449 -9.35 4.60 23.79
N HIS A 450 -9.59 5.51 22.84
CA HIS A 450 -10.94 5.86 22.41
C HIS A 450 -11.70 4.65 21.85
N GLY A 451 -12.89 4.40 22.36
CA GLY A 451 -13.70 3.25 21.95
C GLY A 451 -15.05 3.15 22.66
N ARG A 452 -15.84 2.15 22.29
CA ARG A 452 -17.18 1.92 22.86
C ARG A 452 -17.16 1.53 24.34
N TRP A 453 -16.03 1.03 24.86
CA TRP A 453 -15.95 0.48 26.23
C TRP A 453 -16.36 1.51 27.28
N GLN A 454 -15.82 2.74 27.19
CA GLN A 454 -16.04 3.82 28.15
C GLN A 454 -17.51 4.25 28.21
N HIS A 455 -18.24 4.10 27.09
CA HIS A 455 -19.65 4.47 27.00
C HIS A 455 -20.54 3.55 27.83
N PHE A 456 -20.20 2.26 27.94
CA PHE A 456 -20.91 1.34 28.84
C PHE A 456 -20.68 1.65 30.31
N GLU A 457 -19.56 2.28 30.63
CA GLU A 457 -19.10 2.60 32.00
C GLU A 457 -19.54 3.98 32.48
N VAL A 458 -20.39 4.66 31.71
CA VAL A 458 -20.95 5.98 32.05
C VAL A 458 -21.58 5.98 33.45
N GLY A 459 -21.35 7.06 34.20
CA GLY A 459 -21.84 7.19 35.56
C GLY A 459 -21.12 6.30 36.59
N GLY A 460 -19.93 5.77 36.24
CA GLY A 460 -19.09 4.98 37.14
C GLY A 460 -19.65 3.60 37.48
N THR A 461 -20.53 3.06 36.62
CA THR A 461 -21.18 1.77 36.86
C THR A 461 -20.47 0.67 36.04
N PRO A 462 -19.84 -0.34 36.68
CA PRO A 462 -19.01 -1.39 36.07
C PRO A 462 -19.80 -2.40 35.21
N ARG A 463 -20.50 -1.93 34.16
CA ARG A 463 -21.49 -2.74 33.41
C ARG A 463 -20.82 -3.90 32.67
N VAL A 464 -19.69 -3.65 32.01
CA VAL A 464 -18.97 -4.68 31.26
C VAL A 464 -18.33 -5.68 32.23
N ASP A 465 -17.68 -5.22 33.29
CA ASP A 465 -17.12 -6.10 34.32
C ASP A 465 -18.20 -6.97 34.99
N SER A 466 -19.40 -6.44 35.18
CA SER A 466 -20.53 -7.22 35.71
C SER A 466 -20.95 -8.32 34.73
N LEU A 467 -20.99 -8.04 33.43
CA LEU A 467 -21.26 -9.04 32.40
C LEU A 467 -20.17 -10.11 32.32
N LEU A 468 -18.91 -9.70 32.39
CA LEU A 468 -17.76 -10.62 32.38
C LEU A 468 -17.84 -11.62 33.54
N LYS A 469 -18.14 -11.14 34.75
CA LYS A 469 -18.35 -11.99 35.94
C LYS A 469 -19.58 -12.89 35.80
N GLU A 470 -20.66 -12.40 35.18
CA GLU A 470 -21.86 -13.21 34.91
C GLU A 470 -21.51 -14.38 33.98
N TRP A 471 -20.88 -14.11 32.83
CA TRP A 471 -20.54 -15.12 31.83
C TRP A 471 -19.45 -16.09 32.28
N SER A 472 -18.45 -15.64 33.07
CA SER A 472 -17.40 -16.54 33.58
C SER A 472 -17.92 -17.61 34.53
N ASN A 473 -19.12 -17.41 35.10
CA ASN A 473 -19.78 -18.39 35.98
C ASN A 473 -20.72 -19.33 35.21
N GLU A 474 -20.93 -19.12 33.90
CA GLU A 474 -21.74 -19.99 33.06
C GLU A 474 -20.98 -21.28 32.68
N SER A 475 -21.63 -22.44 32.81
CA SER A 475 -21.02 -23.72 32.44
C SER A 475 -20.76 -23.79 30.93
N GLY A 476 -19.53 -24.12 30.54
CA GLY A 476 -19.13 -24.27 29.14
C GLY A 476 -18.76 -22.96 28.42
N VAL A 477 -18.65 -21.84 29.14
CA VAL A 477 -18.21 -20.55 28.59
C VAL A 477 -16.74 -20.34 28.94
N ASP A 478 -15.86 -20.40 27.92
CA ASP A 478 -14.44 -20.12 28.06
C ASP A 478 -14.12 -18.64 27.73
N GLN A 479 -12.86 -18.25 27.94
CA GLN A 479 -12.40 -16.88 27.68
C GLN A 479 -12.58 -16.47 26.21
N THR A 480 -12.47 -17.42 25.28
CA THR A 480 -12.70 -17.18 23.86
C THR A 480 -14.17 -16.82 23.61
N GLU A 481 -15.11 -17.59 24.14
CA GLU A 481 -16.55 -17.33 24.01
C GLU A 481 -16.96 -16.02 24.71
N ILE A 482 -16.38 -15.69 25.86
CA ILE A 482 -16.56 -14.36 26.50
C ILE A 482 -16.14 -13.25 25.53
N THR A 483 -14.99 -13.42 24.88
CA THR A 483 -14.48 -12.46 23.89
C THR A 483 -15.43 -12.36 22.69
N ARG A 484 -15.95 -13.48 22.17
CA ARG A 484 -16.94 -13.49 21.09
C ARG A 484 -18.20 -12.72 21.48
N ARG A 485 -18.74 -12.93 22.68
CA ARG A 485 -19.94 -12.22 23.19
C ARG A 485 -19.68 -10.72 23.39
N LEU A 486 -18.48 -10.33 23.82
CA LEU A 486 -18.11 -8.91 23.88
C LEU A 486 -18.02 -8.28 22.49
N VAL A 487 -17.42 -8.99 21.52
CA VAL A 487 -17.43 -8.54 20.12
C VAL A 487 -18.86 -8.40 19.61
N ASP A 488 -19.74 -9.38 19.86
CA ASP A 488 -21.17 -9.30 19.50
C ASP A 488 -21.83 -8.03 20.06
N LEU A 489 -21.67 -7.75 21.36
CA LEU A 489 -22.22 -6.56 22.03
C LEU A 489 -21.67 -5.25 21.46
N PHE A 490 -20.35 -5.13 21.35
CA PHE A 490 -19.70 -3.91 20.89
C PHE A 490 -20.05 -3.63 19.43
N PHE A 491 -20.14 -4.70 18.62
CA PHE A 491 -20.47 -4.62 17.21
C PHE A 491 -21.84 -3.98 16.98
N VAL A 492 -22.91 -4.52 17.59
CA VAL A 492 -24.25 -3.93 17.43
C VAL A 492 -24.36 -2.56 18.11
N SER A 493 -23.71 -2.38 19.26
CA SER A 493 -23.73 -1.11 19.98
C SER A 493 -23.10 0.02 19.17
N VAL A 494 -21.97 -0.21 18.49
CA VAL A 494 -21.32 0.78 17.63
C VAL A 494 -22.14 1.10 16.39
N LEU A 495 -22.73 0.10 15.73
CA LEU A 495 -23.57 0.34 14.54
C LEU A 495 -24.82 1.16 14.84
N LEU A 496 -25.29 1.14 16.09
CA LEU A 496 -26.41 1.95 16.56
C LEU A 496 -26.01 3.35 17.02
N ASP A 497 -24.71 3.61 17.10
CA ASP A 497 -24.13 4.88 17.54
C ASP A 497 -24.19 5.97 16.48
N ALA A 498 -25.40 6.28 16.07
CA ALA A 498 -25.71 7.48 15.32
C ALA A 498 -26.37 8.52 16.23
N GLY A 499 -26.46 9.79 15.82
CA GLY A 499 -27.13 10.84 16.59
C GLY A 499 -28.55 10.46 17.07
N ALA A 500 -28.79 10.49 18.39
CA ALA A 500 -30.10 10.18 19.00
C ALA A 500 -31.06 11.39 19.07
N GLY A 501 -30.63 12.56 18.59
CA GLY A 501 -31.24 13.84 18.92
C GLY A 501 -30.80 14.36 20.30
N ASP A 502 -31.36 15.50 20.70
CA ASP A 502 -31.08 16.23 21.94
C ASP A 502 -32.10 15.95 23.06
N VAL A 503 -33.25 15.38 22.72
CA VAL A 503 -34.35 15.10 23.66
C VAL A 503 -34.37 13.68 24.21
N TRP A 504 -33.96 12.68 23.43
CA TRP A 504 -34.04 11.26 23.83
C TRP A 504 -33.17 10.94 25.05
N ARG A 505 -33.71 10.11 25.96
CA ARG A 505 -33.02 9.63 27.16
C ARG A 505 -33.31 8.15 27.40
N PHE A 506 -32.31 7.41 27.87
CA PHE A 506 -32.50 6.05 28.38
C PHE A 506 -32.47 6.06 29.91
N ASN A 507 -33.56 5.58 30.52
CA ASN A 507 -33.66 5.47 31.97
C ASN A 507 -33.35 4.03 32.38
N GLU A 508 -32.21 3.82 33.02
CA GLU A 508 -31.76 2.49 33.39
C GLU A 508 -32.45 2.01 34.69
N SER A 509 -33.19 0.91 34.56
CA SER A 509 -33.82 0.25 35.70
C SER A 509 -32.77 -0.31 36.67
N GLY A 510 -32.89 0.02 37.95
CA GLY A 510 -32.04 -0.49 39.03
C GLY A 510 -30.91 0.44 39.47
N THR A 511 -30.42 1.31 38.58
CA THR A 511 -29.43 2.36 38.94
C THR A 511 -30.08 3.73 39.17
N GLY A 512 -31.25 3.96 38.58
CA GLY A 512 -31.93 5.26 38.62
C GLY A 512 -31.25 6.33 37.75
N GLN A 513 -30.26 5.95 36.93
CA GLN A 513 -29.55 6.85 36.04
C GLN A 513 -30.36 7.12 34.77
N SER A 514 -30.37 8.38 34.34
CA SER A 514 -30.90 8.80 33.05
C SER A 514 -29.73 9.26 32.19
N VAL A 515 -29.44 8.51 31.12
CA VAL A 515 -28.29 8.73 30.23
C VAL A 515 -28.78 9.11 28.83
N VAL A 516 -28.01 9.94 28.13
CA VAL A 516 -28.41 10.54 26.85
C VAL A 516 -27.34 10.30 25.79
N ARG A 517 -27.64 10.61 24.52
CA ARG A 517 -26.69 10.58 23.40
C ARG A 517 -25.99 9.22 23.28
N SER A 518 -24.70 9.20 22.98
CA SER A 518 -23.92 8.00 22.64
C SER A 518 -23.83 7.03 23.82
N GLU A 519 -23.66 7.55 25.03
CA GLU A 519 -23.62 6.78 26.27
C GLU A 519 -24.98 6.12 26.55
N GLY A 520 -26.07 6.85 26.32
CA GLY A 520 -27.43 6.29 26.41
C GLY A 520 -27.67 5.16 25.42
N ILE A 521 -27.23 5.33 24.16
CA ILE A 521 -27.31 4.28 23.13
C ILE A 521 -26.52 3.04 23.56
N ALA A 522 -25.31 3.22 24.11
CA ALA A 522 -24.49 2.10 24.58
C ALA A 522 -25.22 1.30 25.67
N VAL A 523 -25.74 1.98 26.69
CA VAL A 523 -26.47 1.32 27.78
C VAL A 523 -27.75 0.65 27.26
N ALA A 524 -28.55 1.32 26.44
CA ALA A 524 -29.76 0.72 25.83
C ALA A 524 -29.44 -0.53 24.99
N SER A 525 -28.38 -0.46 24.18
CA SER A 525 -27.90 -1.58 23.36
C SER A 525 -27.48 -2.77 24.21
N LEU A 526 -26.82 -2.53 25.35
CA LEU A 526 -26.46 -3.57 26.31
C LEU A 526 -27.70 -4.26 26.88
N HIS A 527 -28.71 -3.50 27.32
CA HIS A 527 -29.94 -4.09 27.86
C HIS A 527 -30.72 -4.86 26.79
N MET A 528 -30.78 -4.36 25.56
CA MET A 528 -31.37 -5.07 24.42
C MET A 528 -30.60 -6.36 24.09
N PHE A 529 -29.27 -6.33 24.12
CA PHE A 529 -28.42 -7.50 23.88
C PHE A 529 -28.65 -8.60 24.92
N LYS A 530 -28.81 -8.23 26.21
CA LYS A 530 -29.10 -9.19 27.29
C LYS A 530 -30.43 -9.92 27.11
N THR A 531 -31.41 -9.35 26.39
CA THR A 531 -32.69 -10.03 26.15
C THR A 531 -32.60 -11.10 25.06
N GLY A 532 -31.55 -11.09 24.24
CA GLY A 532 -31.41 -11.94 23.07
C GLY A 532 -32.08 -11.38 21.81
N ALA A 533 -32.50 -10.10 21.82
CA ALA A 533 -33.21 -9.49 20.68
C ALA A 533 -32.42 -9.47 19.36
N PHE A 534 -31.08 -9.62 19.41
CA PHE A 534 -30.22 -9.65 18.23
C PHE A 534 -29.91 -11.08 17.71
N SER A 535 -30.53 -12.10 18.29
CA SER A 535 -30.33 -13.52 17.97
C SER A 535 -31.59 -14.12 17.35
N SER A 536 -31.43 -15.00 16.36
CA SER A 536 -32.52 -15.81 15.81
C SER A 536 -32.90 -16.98 16.72
N ASP A 537 -32.02 -17.34 17.66
CA ASP A 537 -32.29 -18.32 18.71
C ASP A 537 -32.61 -17.62 20.03
N SER A 538 -33.89 -17.58 20.40
CA SER A 538 -34.38 -16.98 21.64
C SER A 538 -33.87 -17.66 22.92
N SER A 539 -33.31 -18.87 22.82
CA SER A 539 -32.66 -19.55 23.95
C SER A 539 -31.24 -19.02 24.21
N LEU A 540 -30.60 -18.42 23.20
CA LEU A 540 -29.26 -17.87 23.27
C LEU A 540 -29.30 -16.37 23.62
N LYS A 541 -29.27 -16.07 24.93
CA LYS A 541 -29.11 -14.70 25.41
C LYS A 541 -27.69 -14.20 25.19
N SER A 542 -27.52 -12.89 25.03
CA SER A 542 -26.19 -12.25 24.89
C SER A 542 -25.38 -12.78 23.71
N LYS A 543 -26.03 -12.97 22.56
CA LYS A 543 -25.40 -13.32 21.28
C LYS A 543 -26.05 -12.55 20.14
N VAL A 544 -25.32 -12.43 19.03
CA VAL A 544 -25.79 -11.83 17.79
C VAL A 544 -25.58 -12.82 16.66
N ASP A 545 -26.54 -12.94 15.76
CA ASP A 545 -26.38 -13.67 14.50
C ASP A 545 -27.08 -12.95 13.36
N GLY A 546 -26.66 -13.24 12.13
CA GLY A 546 -27.12 -12.52 10.95
C GLY A 546 -28.63 -12.63 10.75
N GLN A 547 -29.22 -13.78 11.04
CA GLN A 547 -30.66 -14.00 10.90
C GLN A 547 -31.46 -13.24 11.96
N GLY A 548 -30.94 -13.14 13.19
CA GLY A 548 -31.50 -12.32 14.26
C GLY A 548 -31.55 -10.84 13.87
N LEU A 549 -30.45 -10.31 13.33
CA LEU A 549 -30.40 -8.93 12.85
C LEU A 549 -31.38 -8.65 11.70
N ILE A 550 -31.52 -9.58 10.75
CA ILE A 550 -32.49 -9.47 9.65
C ILE A 550 -33.95 -9.41 10.16
N GLN A 551 -34.24 -10.07 11.28
CA GLN A 551 -35.60 -10.17 11.82
C GLN A 551 -36.00 -9.02 12.75
N LEU A 552 -35.07 -8.14 13.12
CA LEU A 552 -35.33 -6.98 13.97
C LEU A 552 -36.41 -6.09 13.38
N LYS A 553 -37.28 -5.58 14.25
CA LYS A 553 -38.34 -4.62 13.90
C LYS A 553 -38.17 -3.33 14.67
N GLU A 554 -38.75 -2.25 14.13
CA GLU A 554 -38.84 -0.97 14.85
C GLU A 554 -39.54 -1.11 16.20
N SER A 555 -40.50 -2.03 16.35
CA SER A 555 -41.16 -2.30 17.63
C SER A 555 -40.20 -2.81 18.71
N ASP A 556 -39.19 -3.60 18.32
CA ASP A 556 -38.18 -4.12 19.25
C ASP A 556 -37.29 -2.97 19.73
N PHE A 557 -36.90 -2.09 18.80
CA PHE A 557 -36.19 -0.85 19.12
C PHE A 557 -37.00 0.07 20.03
N ASN A 558 -38.25 0.36 19.68
CA ASN A 558 -39.09 1.26 20.48
C ASN A 558 -39.24 0.76 21.91
N THR A 559 -39.38 -0.56 22.09
CA THR A 559 -39.46 -1.18 23.41
C THR A 559 -38.13 -1.06 24.17
N HIS A 560 -37.03 -1.49 23.56
CA HIS A 560 -35.74 -1.60 24.26
C HIS A 560 -34.99 -0.27 24.41
N PHE A 561 -35.20 0.69 23.51
CA PHE A 561 -34.66 2.04 23.58
C PHE A 561 -35.63 3.04 24.23
N GLN A 562 -36.77 2.58 24.75
CA GLN A 562 -37.77 3.42 25.41
C GLN A 562 -38.29 4.56 24.52
N VAL A 563 -38.43 4.31 23.22
CA VAL A 563 -38.88 5.32 22.26
C VAL A 563 -40.40 5.44 22.31
N SER A 564 -40.89 6.64 22.58
CA SER A 564 -42.31 6.97 22.57
C SER A 564 -42.53 8.40 22.05
N ALA A 565 -43.77 8.86 21.98
CA ALA A 565 -44.08 10.25 21.63
C ALA A 565 -43.48 11.25 22.64
N GLU A 566 -43.35 10.84 23.91
CA GLU A 566 -42.79 11.63 25.01
C GLU A 566 -41.26 11.48 25.15
N ASN A 567 -40.66 10.49 24.50
CA ASN A 567 -39.22 10.23 24.46
C ASN A 567 -38.77 9.87 23.03
N PRO A 568 -38.91 10.79 22.06
CA PRO A 568 -38.67 10.47 20.65
C PRO A 568 -37.17 10.36 20.36
N MET A 569 -36.80 9.41 19.51
CA MET A 569 -35.43 9.20 19.04
C MET A 569 -35.36 9.41 17.52
N VAL A 570 -34.38 10.19 17.06
CA VAL A 570 -34.17 10.44 15.63
C VAL A 570 -33.53 9.21 14.97
N GLY A 571 -34.02 8.80 13.79
CA GLY A 571 -33.37 7.79 12.95
C GLY A 571 -33.55 6.33 13.38
N VAL A 572 -34.66 5.97 14.06
CA VAL A 572 -34.95 4.58 14.45
C VAL A 572 -35.04 3.66 13.23
N SER A 573 -35.81 4.03 12.21
CA SER A 573 -35.97 3.26 10.99
C SER A 573 -34.63 3.01 10.28
N SER A 574 -33.79 4.03 10.14
CA SER A 574 -32.46 3.91 9.51
C SER A 574 -31.55 2.94 10.25
N ARG A 575 -31.57 2.94 11.60
CA ARG A 575 -30.78 2.01 12.42
C ARG A 575 -31.22 0.56 12.25
N VAL A 576 -32.53 0.32 12.23
CA VAL A 576 -33.09 -1.03 12.01
C VAL A 576 -32.70 -1.52 10.62
N GLN A 577 -32.87 -0.69 9.59
CA GLN A 577 -32.50 -1.04 8.21
C GLN A 577 -31.00 -1.31 8.08
N LEU A 578 -30.15 -0.52 8.73
CA LEU A 578 -28.70 -0.76 8.76
C LEU A 578 -28.37 -2.12 9.38
N LEU A 579 -28.93 -2.45 10.55
CA LEU A 579 -28.70 -3.76 11.18
C LEU A 579 -29.22 -4.92 10.33
N GLN A 580 -30.37 -4.78 9.69
CA GLN A 580 -30.91 -5.80 8.77
C GLN A 580 -30.00 -6.03 7.55
N ALA A 581 -29.48 -4.94 6.98
CA ALA A 581 -28.52 -4.99 5.86
C ALA A 581 -27.20 -5.66 6.30
N VAL A 582 -26.68 -5.28 7.46
CA VAL A 582 -25.48 -5.91 8.05
C VAL A 582 -25.72 -7.39 8.36
N GLY A 583 -26.89 -7.76 8.88
CA GLY A 583 -27.27 -9.16 9.08
C GLY A 583 -27.23 -9.97 7.78
N SER A 584 -27.71 -9.38 6.69
CA SER A 584 -27.62 -9.98 5.35
C SER A 584 -26.18 -10.08 4.84
N SER A 585 -25.32 -9.12 5.18
CA SER A 585 -23.90 -9.11 4.81
C SER A 585 -23.08 -10.14 5.59
N LEU A 586 -23.33 -10.27 6.90
CA LEU A 586 -22.70 -11.27 7.77
C LEU A 586 -22.88 -12.71 7.22
N LEU A 587 -24.09 -13.05 6.77
CA LEU A 587 -24.41 -14.36 6.20
C LEU A 587 -23.71 -14.63 4.85
N LYS A 588 -23.24 -13.59 4.15
CA LYS A 588 -22.49 -13.72 2.88
C LYS A 588 -21.00 -13.93 3.09
N LEU A 589 -20.50 -13.81 4.32
CA LEU A 589 -19.09 -13.91 4.67
C LEU A 589 -18.82 -15.06 5.67
N PRO A 590 -19.22 -16.31 5.36
CA PRO A 590 -19.10 -17.44 6.30
C PRO A 590 -17.65 -17.80 6.64
N ALA A 591 -16.69 -17.44 5.78
CA ALA A 591 -15.26 -17.64 6.07
C ALA A 591 -14.75 -16.82 7.27
N VAL A 592 -15.38 -15.68 7.55
CA VAL A 592 -15.03 -14.78 8.67
C VAL A 592 -16.01 -14.94 9.82
N PHE A 593 -17.32 -14.92 9.53
CA PHE A 593 -18.37 -14.85 10.55
C PHE A 593 -19.09 -16.18 10.80
N GLY A 594 -18.68 -17.27 10.12
CA GLY A 594 -19.33 -18.58 10.19
C GLY A 594 -20.73 -18.62 9.55
N ASP A 595 -21.32 -19.81 9.50
CA ASP A 595 -22.60 -20.03 8.79
C ASP A 595 -23.79 -19.25 9.40
N SER A 596 -23.75 -18.96 10.70
CA SER A 596 -24.77 -18.13 11.35
C SER A 596 -24.55 -16.62 11.15
N GLY A 597 -23.42 -16.21 10.56
CA GLY A 597 -23.05 -14.81 10.46
C GLY A 597 -22.91 -14.14 11.82
N ARG A 598 -22.20 -14.77 12.77
CA ARG A 598 -21.99 -14.23 14.12
C ARG A 598 -20.79 -13.27 14.11
N PRO A 599 -20.95 -11.98 14.49
CA PRO A 599 -19.84 -11.04 14.55
C PRO A 599 -18.66 -11.52 15.43
N GLY A 600 -18.95 -12.16 16.56
CA GLY A 600 -17.96 -12.71 17.47
C GLY A 600 -17.02 -13.75 16.87
N ASN A 601 -17.38 -14.41 15.77
CA ASN A 601 -16.49 -15.35 15.07
C ASN A 601 -15.28 -14.65 14.41
N LEU A 602 -15.30 -13.32 14.32
CA LEU A 602 -14.12 -12.53 13.99
C LEU A 602 -12.93 -12.82 14.93
N VAL A 603 -13.20 -13.18 16.19
CA VAL A 603 -12.18 -13.62 17.14
C VAL A 603 -11.45 -14.85 16.61
N ASP A 604 -12.18 -15.86 16.14
CA ASP A 604 -11.59 -17.08 15.60
C ASP A 604 -10.81 -16.81 14.33
N TYR A 605 -11.38 -16.00 13.43
CA TYR A 605 -10.76 -15.65 12.17
C TYR A 605 -9.39 -14.98 12.36
N LEU A 606 -9.33 -13.92 13.17
CA LEU A 606 -8.10 -13.15 13.38
C LEU A 606 -7.07 -13.94 14.18
N THR A 607 -7.48 -14.64 15.24
CA THR A 607 -6.54 -15.43 16.06
C THR A 607 -5.99 -16.64 15.30
N LYS A 608 -6.78 -17.25 14.39
CA LYS A 608 -6.28 -18.29 13.50
C LYS A 608 -5.25 -17.75 12.50
N LYS A 609 -5.49 -16.58 11.91
CA LYS A 609 -4.52 -15.94 10.99
C LYS A 609 -3.20 -15.58 11.66
N ALA A 610 -3.23 -15.20 12.93
CA ALA A 610 -2.03 -14.92 13.71
C ALA A 610 -1.10 -16.15 13.89
N SER A 611 -1.53 -17.37 13.51
CA SER A 611 -0.69 -18.58 13.44
C SER A 611 0.09 -18.88 14.73
N GLY A 612 -0.47 -18.52 15.89
CA GLY A 612 0.14 -18.71 17.21
C GLY A 612 0.91 -17.49 17.75
N SER A 613 1.10 -16.44 16.94
CA SER A 613 1.58 -15.13 17.41
C SER A 613 0.58 -14.47 18.37
N LYS A 614 1.08 -13.67 19.31
CA LYS A 614 0.27 -12.77 20.17
C LYS A 614 0.15 -11.35 19.58
N THR A 615 0.35 -11.23 18.28
CA THR A 615 0.19 -10.00 17.52
C THR A 615 -0.86 -10.21 16.42
N LEU A 616 -1.81 -9.29 16.32
CA LEU A 616 -2.83 -9.24 15.27
C LEU A 616 -2.57 -8.05 14.34
N ASP A 617 -2.93 -8.18 13.07
CA ASP A 617 -2.81 -7.10 12.10
C ASP A 617 -4.08 -6.22 12.05
N TYR A 618 -3.91 -4.93 12.35
CA TYR A 618 -4.99 -3.95 12.28
C TYR A 618 -5.52 -3.74 10.85
N ALA A 619 -4.66 -3.86 9.84
CA ALA A 619 -5.09 -3.75 8.43
C ALA A 619 -6.00 -4.92 8.03
N GLN A 620 -5.75 -6.12 8.59
CA GLN A 620 -6.62 -7.27 8.39
C GLN A 620 -7.98 -7.11 9.09
N LEU A 621 -8.02 -6.54 10.30
CA LEU A 621 -9.29 -6.19 10.95
C LEU A 621 -10.07 -5.18 10.10
N TRP A 622 -9.40 -4.12 9.65
CA TRP A 622 -10.00 -3.09 8.79
C TRP A 622 -10.64 -3.67 7.54
N SER A 623 -9.89 -4.46 6.75
CA SER A 623 -10.38 -5.02 5.49
C SER A 623 -11.59 -5.94 5.72
N SER A 624 -11.55 -6.80 6.74
CA SER A 624 -12.69 -7.66 7.09
C SER A 624 -13.95 -6.88 7.49
N LEU A 625 -13.80 -5.71 8.11
CA LEU A 625 -14.92 -4.84 8.43
C LEU A 625 -15.42 -4.04 7.21
N GLN A 626 -14.54 -3.64 6.29
CA GLN A 626 -14.95 -2.99 5.04
C GLN A 626 -15.76 -3.95 4.15
N ASP A 627 -15.27 -5.17 3.94
CA ASP A 627 -15.97 -6.20 3.17
C ASP A 627 -17.39 -6.44 3.70
N LEU A 628 -17.54 -6.33 5.03
CA LEU A 628 -18.82 -6.49 5.70
C LEU A 628 -19.74 -5.27 5.56
N LEU A 629 -19.22 -4.07 5.79
CA LEU A 629 -20.06 -2.87 5.92
C LEU A 629 -20.37 -2.22 4.57
N ILE A 630 -19.49 -2.30 3.57
CA ILE A 630 -19.70 -1.68 2.26
C ILE A 630 -21.03 -2.09 1.61
N PRO A 631 -21.42 -3.38 1.57
CA PRO A 631 -22.71 -3.80 1.01
C PRO A 631 -23.93 -3.31 1.80
N SER A 632 -23.74 -2.82 3.03
CA SER A 632 -24.81 -2.43 3.95
C SER A 632 -25.12 -0.92 3.92
N TRP A 633 -24.32 -0.13 3.22
CA TRP A 633 -24.56 1.30 3.08
C TRP A 633 -25.79 1.59 2.22
N PRO A 634 -26.52 2.69 2.50
CA PRO A 634 -27.64 3.12 1.66
C PRO A 634 -27.23 3.34 0.19
N GLY A 635 -28.13 3.02 -0.74
CA GLY A 635 -27.84 3.10 -2.19
C GLY A 635 -27.64 4.51 -2.75
N ASN A 636 -27.83 5.57 -1.94
CA ASN A 636 -27.57 6.96 -2.32
C ASN A 636 -26.14 7.43 -1.97
N ARG A 637 -25.27 6.53 -1.51
CA ARG A 637 -23.84 6.83 -1.30
C ARG A 637 -23.08 6.91 -2.61
N THR A 638 -21.88 7.49 -2.54
CA THR A 638 -20.98 7.60 -3.68
C THR A 638 -20.76 6.22 -4.30
N VAL A 639 -21.03 6.15 -5.60
CA VAL A 639 -20.76 4.98 -6.42
C VAL A 639 -19.56 5.30 -7.28
N PHE A 640 -18.50 4.52 -7.13
CA PHE A 640 -17.30 4.62 -7.93
C PHE A 640 -17.24 3.42 -8.88
N GLU A 641 -17.22 3.70 -10.18
CA GLU A 641 -17.15 2.67 -11.24
C GLU A 641 -18.20 1.54 -11.10
N GLY A 642 -19.40 1.88 -10.62
CA GLY A 642 -20.52 0.95 -10.44
C GLY A 642 -20.55 0.23 -9.09
N GLN A 643 -19.60 0.48 -8.19
CA GLN A 643 -19.57 -0.09 -6.84
C GLN A 643 -19.81 0.98 -5.77
N PRO A 644 -20.66 0.73 -4.76
CA PRO A 644 -20.77 1.63 -3.62
C PRO A 644 -19.45 1.60 -2.82
N ILE A 645 -18.95 2.76 -2.45
CA ILE A 645 -17.71 2.91 -1.66
C ILE A 645 -17.98 3.53 -0.28
N GLY A 646 -19.21 3.37 0.23
CA GLY A 646 -19.57 3.74 1.60
C GLY A 646 -19.44 5.24 1.91
N ASP A 647 -18.82 5.55 3.04
CA ASP A 647 -18.58 6.92 3.51
C ASP A 647 -17.34 7.52 2.84
N ALA A 648 -17.51 7.87 1.57
CA ALA A 648 -16.53 8.53 0.72
C ALA A 648 -17.25 9.48 -0.22
N TRP A 649 -16.71 10.67 -0.47
CA TRP A 649 -17.43 11.74 -1.17
C TRP A 649 -16.52 12.46 -2.17
N PRO A 650 -17.01 12.83 -3.36
CA PRO A 650 -16.33 13.80 -4.21
C PRO A 650 -16.04 15.08 -3.44
N LEU A 651 -14.90 15.72 -3.70
CA LEU A 651 -14.49 16.92 -2.99
C LEU A 651 -13.87 17.93 -3.97
N LYS A 652 -14.43 19.16 -4.02
CA LYS A 652 -14.04 20.18 -4.98
C LYS A 652 -12.57 20.58 -4.89
N VAL A 653 -12.00 20.67 -3.68
CA VAL A 653 -10.58 21.01 -3.53
C VAL A 653 -9.66 19.90 -4.08
N LEU A 654 -10.05 18.63 -3.98
CA LEU A 654 -9.30 17.53 -4.61
C LEU A 654 -9.45 17.55 -6.13
N ASP A 655 -10.64 17.92 -6.62
CA ASP A 655 -10.94 18.15 -8.03
C ASP A 655 -10.06 19.28 -8.62
N ASP A 656 -9.92 20.40 -7.91
CA ASP A 656 -9.03 21.51 -8.29
C ASP A 656 -7.55 21.08 -8.31
N ILE A 657 -7.09 20.37 -7.27
CA ILE A 657 -5.71 19.85 -7.21
C ILE A 657 -5.44 18.91 -8.38
N ALA A 658 -6.38 18.00 -8.69
CA ALA A 658 -6.23 17.07 -9.80
C ALA A 658 -6.14 17.81 -11.14
N ASP A 659 -6.98 18.83 -11.36
CA ASP A 659 -6.95 19.64 -12.57
C ASP A 659 -5.64 20.43 -12.71
N GLU A 660 -5.13 21.02 -11.63
CA GLU A 660 -3.84 21.71 -11.60
C GLU A 660 -2.66 20.79 -11.95
N GLN A 661 -2.73 19.52 -11.55
CA GLN A 661 -1.69 18.51 -11.80
C GLN A 661 -1.85 17.79 -13.16
N GLY A 662 -2.92 18.06 -13.90
CA GLY A 662 -3.26 17.32 -15.11
C GLY A 662 -3.65 15.87 -14.85
N ASP A 663 -4.04 15.55 -13.62
CA ASP A 663 -4.42 14.23 -13.16
C ASP A 663 -5.85 13.88 -13.59
N LYS A 664 -5.98 12.82 -14.37
CA LYS A 664 -7.25 12.34 -14.92
C LYS A 664 -7.86 11.20 -14.11
N GLU A 665 -7.20 10.75 -13.06
CA GLU A 665 -7.65 9.62 -12.25
C GLU A 665 -8.85 10.02 -11.37
N PRO A 666 -10.06 9.44 -11.59
CA PRO A 666 -11.27 9.87 -10.87
C PRO A 666 -11.21 9.60 -9.36
N LYS A 667 -10.46 8.58 -8.94
CA LYS A 667 -10.23 8.26 -7.52
C LYS A 667 -9.53 9.37 -6.75
N ASN A 668 -8.75 10.21 -7.44
CA ASN A 668 -7.99 11.29 -6.82
C ASN A 668 -8.86 12.52 -6.50
N ARG A 669 -10.13 12.49 -6.90
CA ARG A 669 -11.14 13.54 -6.68
C ARG A 669 -12.13 13.20 -5.56
N ILE A 670 -11.90 12.09 -4.86
CA ILE A 670 -12.78 11.56 -3.81
C ILE A 670 -12.03 11.52 -2.48
N GLN A 671 -12.66 12.02 -1.42
CA GLN A 671 -12.20 11.88 -0.05
C GLN A 671 -12.94 10.71 0.64
N PRO A 672 -12.27 9.59 0.94
CA PRO A 672 -12.83 8.54 1.79
C PRO A 672 -12.71 8.90 3.27
N PHE A 673 -13.65 8.42 4.09
CA PHE A 673 -13.64 8.57 5.55
C PHE A 673 -13.88 7.26 6.29
N HIS A 674 -14.88 6.48 5.86
CA HIS A 674 -15.23 5.19 6.46
C HIS A 674 -15.33 5.24 8.00
N LYS A 675 -15.86 6.34 8.55
CA LYS A 675 -15.82 6.65 10.00
C LYS A 675 -16.44 5.54 10.84
N LEU A 676 -17.53 4.94 10.37
CA LEU A 676 -18.22 3.87 11.11
C LEU A 676 -17.35 2.61 11.21
N THR A 677 -16.71 2.21 10.11
CA THR A 677 -15.76 1.10 10.07
C THR A 677 -14.61 1.33 11.05
N GLN A 678 -14.07 2.55 11.06
CA GLN A 678 -12.97 2.92 11.94
C GLN A 678 -13.37 2.93 13.42
N TRP A 679 -14.54 3.49 13.72
CA TRP A 679 -15.08 3.52 15.08
C TRP A 679 -15.31 2.11 15.62
N LEU A 680 -15.79 1.22 14.77
CA LEU A 680 -15.94 -0.20 15.08
C LEU A 680 -14.58 -0.87 15.29
N ALA A 681 -13.61 -0.66 14.39
CA ALA A 681 -12.28 -1.23 14.52
C ALA A 681 -11.59 -0.85 15.84
N TYR A 682 -11.63 0.43 16.22
CA TYR A 682 -11.11 0.90 17.52
C TYR A 682 -11.84 0.31 18.71
N SER A 683 -13.17 0.19 18.62
CA SER A 683 -13.96 -0.39 19.70
C SER A 683 -13.68 -1.87 19.90
N LEU A 684 -13.45 -2.60 18.81
CA LEU A 684 -13.16 -4.03 18.84
C LEU A 684 -11.71 -4.32 19.26
N SER A 685 -10.74 -3.52 18.81
CA SER A 685 -9.31 -3.78 19.08
C SER A 685 -9.00 -3.89 20.57
N VAL A 686 -9.61 -3.04 21.39
CA VAL A 686 -9.48 -3.00 22.86
C VAL A 686 -9.98 -4.29 23.52
N ILE A 687 -10.96 -4.98 22.91
CA ILE A 687 -11.48 -6.25 23.44
C ILE A 687 -10.40 -7.33 23.36
N PHE A 688 -9.71 -7.44 22.22
CA PHE A 688 -8.63 -8.42 22.02
C PHE A 688 -7.45 -8.17 22.96
N GLU A 689 -7.07 -6.91 23.15
CA GLU A 689 -6.03 -6.52 24.11
C GLU A 689 -6.40 -6.93 25.53
N ARG A 690 -7.58 -6.51 26.00
CA ARG A 690 -7.99 -6.71 27.40
C ARG A 690 -8.35 -8.15 27.74
N GLN A 691 -8.98 -8.88 26.83
CA GLN A 691 -9.54 -10.21 27.12
C GLN A 691 -8.59 -11.35 26.76
N LEU A 692 -7.75 -11.17 25.75
CA LEU A 692 -6.90 -12.23 25.21
C LEU A 692 -5.40 -11.90 25.23
N GLY A 693 -5.04 -10.67 25.61
CA GLY A 693 -3.65 -10.23 25.72
C GLY A 693 -2.94 -10.13 24.36
N TYR A 694 -3.67 -9.86 23.29
CA TYR A 694 -3.07 -9.59 21.98
C TYR A 694 -2.56 -8.15 21.89
N SER A 695 -1.53 -7.96 21.07
CA SER A 695 -1.07 -6.64 20.61
C SER A 695 -1.46 -6.44 19.15
N TRP A 696 -1.49 -5.19 18.68
CA TRP A 696 -1.82 -4.85 17.30
C TRP A 696 -0.59 -4.29 16.57
N GLU A 697 -0.23 -4.89 15.44
CA GLU A 697 0.63 -4.25 14.45
C GLU A 697 -0.20 -3.37 13.52
N ASN A 698 0.44 -2.42 12.86
CA ASN A 698 -0.19 -1.50 11.92
C ASN A 698 -1.31 -0.61 12.50
N MET A 699 -1.42 -0.51 13.83
CA MET A 699 -2.41 0.34 14.50
C MET A 699 -2.25 1.82 14.13
N GLN A 700 -1.03 2.25 13.80
CA GLN A 700 -0.70 3.60 13.31
C GLN A 700 -1.36 3.95 11.96
N LEU A 701 -1.85 2.96 11.21
CA LEU A 701 -2.63 3.21 9.99
C LEU A 701 -3.98 3.87 10.29
N GLY A 702 -4.53 3.68 11.50
CA GLY A 702 -5.73 4.37 11.94
C GLY A 702 -5.52 5.90 12.00
N THR A 703 -6.53 6.65 11.57
CA THR A 703 -6.59 8.12 11.53
C THR A 703 -7.43 8.74 12.65
N GLY A 704 -7.43 10.07 12.75
CA GLY A 704 -8.45 10.78 13.54
C GLY A 704 -9.88 10.52 13.03
N LEU A 705 -10.87 10.58 13.92
CA LEU A 705 -12.29 10.41 13.54
C LEU A 705 -12.89 11.75 13.08
N PRO A 706 -13.37 11.86 11.83
CA PRO A 706 -13.94 13.09 11.27
C PRO A 706 -15.38 13.29 11.72
N GLU A 707 -15.56 13.44 13.03
CA GLU A 707 -16.86 13.69 13.66
C GLU A 707 -16.91 15.11 14.25
N TYR A 708 -18.13 15.61 14.43
CA TYR A 708 -18.40 17.02 14.67
C TYR A 708 -17.82 17.57 15.97
N ARG A 709 -17.46 16.73 16.96
CA ARG A 709 -16.85 17.19 18.22
C ARG A 709 -15.36 17.45 18.00
N ASN A 710 -14.67 16.53 17.34
CA ASN A 710 -13.29 16.74 16.90
C ASN A 710 -13.19 17.91 15.90
N GLY A 711 -14.01 17.94 14.86
CA GLY A 711 -13.98 19.00 13.86
C GLY A 711 -14.42 20.37 14.40
N GLY A 712 -15.41 20.37 15.31
CA GLY A 712 -15.96 21.57 15.93
C GLY A 712 -14.94 22.31 16.79
N LEU A 713 -14.03 21.57 17.42
CA LEU A 713 -12.93 22.14 18.20
C LEU A 713 -12.08 23.11 17.36
N PHE A 714 -11.74 22.74 16.12
CA PHE A 714 -10.94 23.58 15.22
C PHE A 714 -11.69 24.81 14.74
N VAL A 715 -13.02 24.74 14.62
CA VAL A 715 -13.86 25.88 14.23
C VAL A 715 -14.07 26.84 15.41
N ASP A 716 -14.41 26.33 16.58
CA ASP A 716 -14.66 27.14 17.78
C ASP A 716 -13.40 27.87 18.27
N LEU A 717 -12.24 27.20 18.19
CA LEU A 717 -10.94 27.80 18.46
C LEU A 717 -10.34 28.48 17.22
N GLY A 718 -11.13 28.61 16.14
CA GLY A 718 -10.88 29.39 14.93
C GLY A 718 -9.57 29.10 14.19
N VAL A 719 -9.09 27.85 14.25
CA VAL A 719 -8.12 27.28 13.30
C VAL A 719 -8.76 27.18 11.92
N LEU A 720 -10.05 26.87 11.88
CA LEU A 720 -10.88 26.89 10.67
C LEU A 720 -11.94 27.96 10.81
N LYS A 721 -12.13 28.77 9.77
CA LYS A 721 -13.22 29.74 9.69
C LYS A 721 -13.98 29.52 8.39
N LEU A 722 -15.29 29.32 8.50
CA LEU A 722 -16.13 29.20 7.32
C LEU A 722 -16.14 30.52 6.55
N LYS A 723 -15.97 30.47 5.22
CA LYS A 723 -15.96 31.67 4.40
C LYS A 723 -17.32 32.39 4.45
N PRO A 724 -17.37 33.72 4.27
CA PRO A 724 -18.60 34.49 4.45
C PRO A 724 -19.78 34.02 3.61
N ALA A 725 -19.54 33.59 2.36
CA ALA A 725 -20.59 33.12 1.46
C ALA A 725 -21.24 31.83 1.97
N ASP A 726 -20.43 30.84 2.37
CA ASP A 726 -20.91 29.57 2.91
C ASP A 726 -21.58 29.78 4.27
N LEU A 727 -21.05 30.67 5.12
CA LEU A 727 -21.66 30.99 6.41
C LEU A 727 -23.08 31.54 6.27
N GLU A 728 -23.29 32.50 5.36
CA GLU A 728 -24.62 33.06 5.15
C GLU A 728 -25.56 32.04 4.51
N ALA A 729 -25.11 31.27 3.51
CA ALA A 729 -25.90 30.19 2.92
C ALA A 729 -26.31 29.11 3.94
N GLY A 730 -25.39 28.71 4.81
CA GLY A 730 -25.66 27.74 5.87
C GLY A 730 -26.66 28.26 6.91
N LYS A 731 -26.63 29.56 7.25
CA LYS A 731 -27.62 30.16 8.16
C LYS A 731 -29.01 30.25 7.54
N GLU A 732 -29.07 30.55 6.25
CA GLU A 732 -30.33 30.53 5.50
C GLU A 732 -30.94 29.12 5.51
N ASN A 733 -30.13 28.07 5.32
CA ASN A 733 -30.57 26.68 5.38
C ASN A 733 -31.13 26.30 6.76
N SER A 734 -30.46 26.75 7.83
CA SER A 734 -30.81 26.36 9.20
C SER A 734 -31.98 27.17 9.77
N GLY A 735 -32.21 28.39 9.27
CA GLY A 735 -33.16 29.35 9.84
C GLY A 735 -32.74 29.86 11.23
N GLN A 736 -31.49 29.67 11.63
CA GLN A 736 -30.93 30.02 12.94
C GLN A 736 -29.50 30.58 12.81
N GLU A 737 -28.88 30.97 13.93
CA GLU A 737 -27.54 31.60 13.91
C GLU A 737 -26.41 30.67 13.45
N LEU A 738 -26.58 29.36 13.63
CA LEU A 738 -25.58 28.35 13.25
C LEU A 738 -25.82 27.87 11.81
N PRO A 739 -24.76 27.73 11.00
CA PRO A 739 -24.90 27.21 9.64
C PRO A 739 -25.25 25.71 9.65
N GLN A 740 -26.07 25.28 8.70
CA GLN A 740 -26.45 23.88 8.50
C GLN A 740 -26.24 23.42 7.06
N PHE A 741 -25.70 22.21 6.92
CA PHE A 741 -25.41 21.57 5.62
C PHE A 741 -25.75 20.08 5.65
N ASP A 742 -25.94 19.48 4.47
CA ASP A 742 -26.06 18.03 4.33
C ASP A 742 -24.72 17.33 4.55
N ALA A 743 -24.74 16.08 5.02
CA ALA A 743 -23.52 15.29 5.22
C ALA A 743 -22.68 15.10 3.94
N SER A 744 -23.31 15.19 2.76
CA SER A 744 -22.68 15.08 1.44
C SER A 744 -22.28 16.43 0.83
N ASP A 745 -22.60 17.55 1.50
CA ASP A 745 -22.24 18.90 1.04
C ASP A 745 -20.72 19.10 1.05
N ASP A 746 -20.19 19.76 0.02
CA ASP A 746 -18.74 19.97 -0.15
C ASP A 746 -18.12 20.70 1.06
N VAL A 747 -18.88 21.60 1.72
CA VAL A 747 -18.48 22.25 2.98
C VAL A 747 -18.19 21.21 4.07
N VAL A 748 -19.09 20.23 4.23
CA VAL A 748 -18.94 19.20 5.27
C VAL A 748 -17.84 18.23 4.90
N VAL A 749 -17.71 17.86 3.63
CA VAL A 749 -16.64 16.97 3.15
C VAL A 749 -15.26 17.61 3.33
N GLU A 750 -15.09 18.89 2.97
CA GLU A 750 -13.84 19.65 3.18
C GLU A 750 -13.50 19.75 4.67
N TRP A 751 -14.48 20.09 5.51
CA TRP A 751 -14.30 20.20 6.96
C TRP A 751 -13.87 18.89 7.60
N ARG A 752 -14.47 17.76 7.19
CA ARG A 752 -14.10 16.43 7.67
C ARG A 752 -12.70 16.03 7.21
N ALA A 753 -12.34 16.30 5.97
CA ALA A 753 -11.00 16.03 5.44
C ALA A 753 -9.94 16.77 6.27
N LEU A 754 -10.17 18.06 6.52
CA LEU A 754 -9.32 18.87 7.38
C LEU A 754 -9.31 18.33 8.81
N THR A 755 -10.45 17.89 9.36
CA THR A 755 -10.50 17.30 10.71
C THR A 755 -9.57 16.08 10.81
N VAL A 756 -9.55 15.18 9.82
CA VAL A 756 -8.63 14.03 9.83
C VAL A 756 -7.18 14.49 9.91
N ALA A 757 -6.77 15.38 9.01
CA ALA A 757 -5.37 15.82 8.92
C ALA A 757 -4.94 16.70 10.10
N LEU A 758 -5.80 17.60 10.58
CA LEU A 758 -5.53 18.46 11.72
C LEU A 758 -5.44 17.70 13.04
N LEU A 759 -6.11 16.55 13.17
CA LEU A 759 -5.93 15.68 14.33
C LEU A 759 -4.53 15.04 14.35
N ASP A 760 -3.98 14.65 13.19
CA ASP A 760 -2.61 14.15 13.10
C ASP A 760 -1.59 15.27 13.44
N ASP A 761 -1.77 16.49 12.90
CA ASP A 761 -0.95 17.66 13.25
C ASP A 761 -1.03 17.99 14.76
N LEU A 762 -2.25 18.02 15.33
CA LEU A 762 -2.47 18.29 16.75
C LEU A 762 -1.82 17.22 17.64
N HIS A 763 -1.90 15.95 17.24
CA HIS A 763 -1.26 14.85 17.96
C HIS A 763 0.23 15.06 18.04
N GLN A 764 0.88 15.45 16.94
CA GLN A 764 2.29 15.76 16.92
C GLN A 764 2.65 16.95 17.82
N VAL A 765 1.87 18.03 17.79
CA VAL A 765 2.08 19.20 18.67
C VAL A 765 1.96 18.81 20.14
N LEU A 766 0.97 17.99 20.51
CA LEU A 766 0.80 17.52 21.89
C LEU A 766 1.95 16.60 22.32
N LEU A 767 2.41 15.69 21.45
CA LEU A 767 3.58 14.86 21.74
C LEU A 767 4.81 15.72 22.06
N ASP A 768 5.03 16.81 21.32
CA ASP A 768 6.11 17.75 21.59
C ASP A 768 5.94 18.51 22.91
N GLN A 769 4.70 18.92 23.25
CA GLN A 769 4.39 19.55 24.54
C GLN A 769 4.62 18.61 25.74
N TYR A 770 4.31 17.33 25.58
CA TYR A 770 4.43 16.31 26.63
C TYR A 770 5.83 15.68 26.74
N LYS A 771 6.66 15.79 25.70
CA LYS A 771 8.03 15.26 25.63
C LYS A 771 8.90 15.61 26.86
N PRO A 772 8.92 16.86 27.39
CA PRO A 772 9.69 17.19 28.60
C PRO A 772 9.24 16.44 29.85
N ARG A 773 7.98 15.99 29.89
CA ARG A 773 7.39 15.22 31.00
C ARG A 773 7.52 13.70 30.81
N ARG A 774 8.13 13.25 29.70
CA ARG A 774 8.25 11.82 29.30
C ARG A 774 6.90 11.10 29.21
N VAL A 775 5.88 11.83 28.78
CA VAL A 775 4.54 11.29 28.52
C VAL A 775 4.39 11.10 27.02
N THR A 776 3.98 9.90 26.61
CA THR A 776 3.66 9.58 25.22
C THR A 776 2.19 9.18 25.16
N LEU A 777 1.40 9.88 24.35
CA LEU A 777 -0.01 9.58 24.14
C LEU A 777 -0.17 8.93 22.76
N SER A 778 -0.93 7.85 22.65
CA SER A 778 -1.39 7.39 21.33
C SER A 778 -2.45 8.34 20.77
N LEU A 779 -2.68 8.29 19.45
CA LEU A 779 -3.75 9.05 18.81
C LEU A 779 -5.10 8.75 19.47
N LEU A 780 -5.37 7.47 19.79
CA LEU A 780 -6.60 7.05 20.47
C LEU A 780 -6.74 7.60 21.88
N GLN A 781 -5.65 7.71 22.63
CA GLN A 781 -5.68 8.33 23.95
C GLN A 781 -5.92 9.85 23.85
N MET A 782 -5.33 10.49 22.84
CA MET A 782 -5.60 11.90 22.54
C MET A 782 -7.06 12.13 22.14
N LEU A 783 -7.65 11.25 21.34
CA LEU A 783 -9.06 11.35 20.98
C LEU A 783 -9.94 11.26 22.24
N GLU A 784 -9.75 10.22 23.07
CA GLU A 784 -10.59 9.96 24.25
C GLU A 784 -10.52 11.05 25.31
N ALA A 785 -9.30 11.33 25.81
CA ALA A 785 -9.09 12.27 26.92
C ALA A 785 -8.95 13.72 26.44
N GLY A 786 -8.64 13.94 25.16
CA GLY A 786 -8.35 15.23 24.58
C GLY A 786 -9.48 15.74 23.70
N THR A 787 -9.38 15.52 22.39
CA THR A 787 -10.16 16.27 21.39
C THR A 787 -11.67 16.00 21.47
N TRP A 788 -12.07 14.74 21.67
CA TRP A 788 -13.48 14.36 21.76
C TRP A 788 -14.16 15.00 22.97
N LYS A 789 -13.46 15.01 24.12
CA LYS A 789 -13.93 15.64 25.36
C LYS A 789 -13.90 17.15 25.27
N SER A 790 -12.79 17.72 24.79
CA SER A 790 -12.59 19.15 24.61
C SER A 790 -13.65 19.76 23.71
N GLY A 791 -13.94 19.13 22.57
CA GLY A 791 -15.00 19.56 21.65
C GLY A 791 -16.39 19.59 22.31
N ARG A 792 -16.71 18.66 23.22
CA ARG A 792 -17.98 18.69 23.96
C ARG A 792 -18.04 19.75 25.04
N GLU A 793 -16.94 19.93 25.78
CA GLU A 793 -16.87 20.96 26.83
C GLU A 793 -17.00 22.36 26.20
N LEU A 794 -16.28 22.60 25.12
CA LEU A 794 -16.36 23.85 24.36
C LEU A 794 -17.74 24.03 23.69
N ALA A 795 -18.34 22.94 23.18
CA ALA A 795 -19.71 22.98 22.70
C ALA A 795 -20.71 23.39 23.80
N ALA A 796 -20.54 22.89 25.03
CA ALA A 796 -21.38 23.25 26.15
C ALA A 796 -21.12 24.67 26.69
N GLU A 797 -19.89 25.16 26.60
CA GLU A 797 -19.52 26.53 26.99
C GLU A 797 -20.09 27.57 26.04
N LEU A 798 -19.87 27.39 24.73
CA LEU A 798 -20.25 28.38 23.71
C LEU A 798 -21.73 28.29 23.31
N ARG A 799 -22.38 27.13 23.48
CA ARG A 799 -23.79 26.90 23.15
C ARG A 799 -24.47 26.10 24.28
N PRO A 800 -24.71 26.70 25.46
CA PRO A 800 -25.14 25.98 26.66
C PRO A 800 -26.50 25.27 26.52
N ASP A 801 -27.40 25.82 25.70
CA ASP A 801 -28.75 25.29 25.53
C ASP A 801 -28.77 24.00 24.69
N THR A 802 -28.03 23.98 23.58
CA THR A 802 -28.05 22.89 22.60
C THR A 802 -26.86 21.95 22.73
N LYS A 803 -25.69 22.47 23.15
CA LYS A 803 -24.40 21.77 23.23
C LYS A 803 -24.05 21.08 21.90
N CYS A 804 -24.43 21.72 20.79
CA CYS A 804 -24.20 21.27 19.44
C CYS A 804 -22.85 21.77 18.90
N SER A 805 -22.44 21.22 17.75
CA SER A 805 -21.26 21.68 17.03
C SER A 805 -21.48 23.07 16.42
N PRO A 806 -20.43 23.88 16.17
CA PRO A 806 -20.54 25.15 15.45
C PRO A 806 -21.10 25.04 14.03
N ILE A 807 -21.04 23.86 13.40
CA ILE A 807 -21.66 23.59 12.10
C ILE A 807 -22.62 22.41 12.27
N LEU A 808 -23.88 22.62 11.90
CA LEU A 808 -24.92 21.59 12.00
C LEU A 808 -24.91 20.71 10.75
N VAL A 809 -24.96 19.41 10.96
CA VAL A 809 -24.97 18.43 9.86
C VAL A 809 -26.31 17.71 9.84
N ILE A 810 -26.99 17.74 8.70
CA ILE A 810 -28.16 16.91 8.44
C ILE A 810 -27.66 15.50 8.16
N SER A 811 -28.04 14.56 9.03
CA SER A 811 -27.66 13.15 8.93
C SER A 811 -28.90 12.27 8.76
N ASP A 812 -28.76 11.22 7.95
CA ASP A 812 -29.76 10.16 7.80
C ASP A 812 -29.67 9.07 8.89
N GLY A 813 -28.81 9.27 9.90
CA GLY A 813 -28.60 8.33 11.00
C GLY A 813 -27.65 7.19 10.68
N THR A 814 -26.91 7.25 9.57
CA THR A 814 -25.82 6.29 9.25
C THR A 814 -24.45 6.96 9.12
N LEU A 815 -24.42 8.28 8.93
CA LEU A 815 -23.23 9.12 9.06
C LEU A 815 -23.37 9.90 10.38
N TYR A 816 -22.37 9.85 11.26
CA TYR A 816 -22.32 10.53 12.57
C TYR A 816 -22.98 9.85 13.76
#